data_AF-A0A2S2QLC0-F1
#
_entry.id   AF-A0A2S2QLC0-F1
#
_cell.length_a   1.000
_cell.length_b   1.000
_cell.length_c   1.000
_cell.angle_alpha   90.00
_cell.angle_beta   90.00
_cell.angle_gamma   90.00
#
_symmetry.space_group_name_H-M   'P 1'
#
loop_
_entity.id
_entity.type
_entity.pdbx_description
1 polymer ?
#
loop_
_entity_poly.entity_id
_entity_poly.type
_entity_poly.pdbx_seq_one_letter_code
_entity_poly.pdbx_strand_id
1 'polypeptide(L)'
;MELYRVDYTLLGMVSPNCMKVLPISQNDETEKKTQKIIVGDQEGIVQMFQIRKGKINMLFKTLPLEKITEVCLGGALGTVQDKIFLSMGSSVRGYTKKGRLFLSFDTGLSEPIKCMYVTGNELLVSGRHIFNHFNDCKDSNTYLCPELINSIISLDIVKMQGVMPILACADLCIRILEGSTVKETFYLPSEPICLHLMKNNGGSYGNEVLVGLKNGHIVLLKIEKNASTICLWELKTPSKKGIITCIDCYEFSGEDHLLVGRQSGSVEIYSLDSHSVPIEKFKHSCSESITSIQGGAVRNYGIPEIVVTTFTGWLFGLTFADQNIDKEIILDSSNIILNDEKQKILDIRTEVSDLERLVAIQRNRYLEFTQKSSRPSVLPYLAIKNSMFLDTDNLIYHLIIELEATIDNILLQCNCSINFIDIENNNSAVVSKSKCKEEDDNKLLITYRCQLNTTKLELKMWSHEGDHGVLTAYITPLLQPKSCQVCNFSIKPLLYHQRTNKYVTCQPQSFLTLSGGFSLSEAHLWLSNCLPGIPEKPTAQENIEYSFKSIIVDTIILCAYSRGSINIKTDNITAISILKDNISKDATRKNIKLDMSYEVSENSLILMIEAIVSKLKLDIINDKKLKLIDAIKQLSVNSSTAGESLTKEYLTLISNENELKLDVSQRPFRMQRLQAIMLALFDDWHKLKGLNMKPNSREDLQEALQTSNALDSLISMFEL
;
A
#
# COMPACT_ATOMS: atom_id res chain seq x y z
N MET A 1 17.24 -4.72 20.53
CA MET A 1 18.19 -4.54 19.42
C MET A 1 18.27 -3.05 19.18
N GLU A 2 19.46 -2.45 19.18
CA GLU A 2 19.65 -1.03 18.92
C GLU A 2 20.46 -0.87 17.64
N LEU A 3 19.95 -0.08 16.70
CA LEU A 3 20.59 0.22 15.43
C LEU A 3 20.58 1.72 15.21
N TYR A 4 21.68 2.24 14.67
CA TYR A 4 21.84 3.66 14.40
C TYR A 4 21.83 3.92 12.90
N ARG A 5 21.11 4.98 12.50
CA ARG A 5 21.06 5.43 11.12
C ARG A 5 22.34 6.14 10.72
N VAL A 6 22.88 5.76 9.57
CA VAL A 6 24.05 6.37 8.93
C VAL A 6 23.73 6.61 7.47
N ASP A 7 23.64 7.87 7.07
CA ASP A 7 23.38 8.23 5.67
C ASP A 7 24.66 8.09 4.83
N TYR A 8 24.55 7.42 3.68
CA TYR A 8 25.68 7.22 2.77
C TYR A 8 25.67 8.22 1.61
N THR A 9 24.56 8.30 0.88
CA THR A 9 24.40 9.24 -0.25
C THR A 9 22.95 9.40 -0.67
N LEU A 10 22.72 10.44 -1.46
CA LEU A 10 21.47 10.68 -2.17
C LEU A 10 21.65 10.30 -3.64
N LEU A 11 20.84 9.34 -4.09
CA LEU A 11 20.76 8.89 -5.47
C LEU A 11 19.60 9.59 -6.19
N GLY A 12 19.41 9.30 -7.48
CA GLY A 12 18.14 9.61 -8.14
C GLY A 12 17.00 8.77 -7.55
N MET A 13 15.76 9.09 -7.90
CA MET A 13 14.60 8.31 -7.46
C MET A 13 14.76 6.82 -7.77
N VAL A 14 14.37 5.96 -6.83
CA VAL A 14 14.59 4.50 -6.95
C VAL A 14 13.24 3.78 -7.06
N SER A 15 13.13 2.85 -8.02
CA SER A 15 11.95 1.97 -8.11
C SER A 15 12.03 0.87 -7.02
N PRO A 16 10.92 0.19 -6.68
CA PRO A 16 10.96 -0.95 -5.77
C PRO A 16 11.98 -2.01 -6.24
N ASN A 17 12.64 -2.68 -5.28
CA ASN A 17 13.62 -3.74 -5.52
C ASN A 17 14.81 -3.38 -6.46
N CYS A 18 15.19 -2.09 -6.55
CA CYS A 18 16.28 -1.63 -7.42
C CYS A 18 17.63 -1.39 -6.72
N MET A 19 17.75 -1.74 -5.43
CA MET A 19 19.03 -1.79 -4.73
C MET A 19 19.37 -3.24 -4.37
N LYS A 20 20.62 -3.63 -4.65
CA LYS A 20 21.18 -4.92 -4.25
C LYS A 20 22.56 -4.76 -3.63
N VAL A 21 22.83 -5.59 -2.63
CA VAL A 21 24.14 -5.78 -2.01
C VAL A 21 24.77 -7.02 -2.64
N LEU A 22 25.93 -6.84 -3.27
CA LEU A 22 26.63 -7.95 -3.90
C LEU A 22 27.27 -8.84 -2.84
N PRO A 23 27.22 -10.18 -3.01
CA PRO A 23 27.89 -11.10 -2.11
C PRO A 23 29.41 -10.90 -2.15
N ILE A 24 30.05 -11.16 -1.00
CA ILE A 24 31.51 -11.08 -0.87
C ILE A 24 32.11 -12.22 -1.71
N SER A 25 33.10 -11.90 -2.54
CA SER A 25 33.87 -12.92 -3.26
C SER A 25 34.97 -13.49 -2.36
N GLN A 26 35.44 -14.71 -2.61
CA GLN A 26 36.56 -15.30 -1.84
C GLN A 26 37.79 -14.38 -1.79
N ASN A 27 38.09 -13.66 -2.88
CA ASN A 27 39.17 -12.67 -2.93
C ASN A 27 38.87 -11.41 -2.10
N ASP A 28 37.60 -11.01 -1.99
CA ASP A 28 37.21 -9.89 -1.14
C ASP A 28 37.28 -10.29 0.35
N GLU A 29 37.02 -11.54 0.71
CA GLU A 29 37.21 -12.06 2.09
C GLU A 29 38.68 -12.09 2.51
N THR A 30 39.57 -12.59 1.64
CA THR A 30 41.02 -12.62 1.93
C THR A 30 41.59 -11.22 2.11
N GLU A 31 41.09 -10.24 1.36
CA GLU A 31 41.49 -8.83 1.45
C GLU A 31 40.69 -8.02 2.50
N LYS A 32 39.78 -8.66 3.26
CA LYS A 32 38.89 -8.00 4.23
C LYS A 32 38.14 -6.79 3.66
N LYS A 33 37.65 -6.91 2.43
CA LYS A 33 36.89 -5.88 1.72
C LYS A 33 35.41 -5.94 2.08
N THR A 34 34.82 -4.77 2.28
CA THR A 34 33.37 -4.62 2.45
C THR A 34 32.60 -4.98 1.19
N GLN A 35 31.32 -5.32 1.35
CA GLN A 35 30.40 -5.57 0.25
C GLN A 35 30.22 -4.33 -0.64
N LYS A 36 29.76 -4.57 -1.87
CA LYS A 36 29.51 -3.54 -2.88
C LYS A 36 28.01 -3.36 -3.03
N ILE A 37 27.55 -2.13 -3.19
CA ILE A 37 26.14 -1.82 -3.43
C ILE A 37 25.98 -1.48 -4.91
N ILE A 38 24.93 -2.00 -5.52
CA ILE A 38 24.43 -1.58 -6.84
C ILE A 38 23.04 -0.98 -6.69
N VAL A 39 22.82 0.18 -7.31
CA VAL A 39 21.51 0.82 -7.39
C VAL A 39 21.22 1.26 -8.82
N GLY A 40 19.98 1.02 -9.26
CA GLY A 40 19.42 1.58 -10.48
C GLY A 40 18.36 2.62 -10.16
N ASP A 41 18.45 3.80 -10.78
CA ASP A 41 17.46 4.88 -10.61
C ASP A 41 16.46 4.98 -11.76
N GLN A 42 15.44 5.83 -11.58
CA GLN A 42 14.37 6.05 -12.55
C GLN A 42 14.80 6.88 -13.77
N GLU A 43 16.01 7.47 -13.76
CA GLU A 43 16.62 8.13 -14.92
C GLU A 43 17.43 7.14 -15.78
N GLY A 44 17.46 5.87 -15.39
CA GLY A 44 18.19 4.83 -16.11
C GLY A 44 19.68 4.79 -15.82
N ILE A 45 20.12 5.45 -14.74
CA ILE A 45 21.51 5.44 -14.31
C ILE A 45 21.72 4.30 -13.31
N VAL A 46 22.76 3.51 -13.58
CA VAL A 46 23.19 2.40 -12.75
C VAL A 46 24.50 2.77 -12.09
N GLN A 47 24.55 2.65 -10.77
CA GLN A 47 25.68 3.07 -9.98
C GLN A 47 26.12 1.93 -9.06
N MET A 48 27.39 1.54 -9.17
CA MET A 48 27.99 0.59 -8.24
C MET A 48 29.09 1.28 -7.44
N PHE A 49 29.07 1.10 -6.13
CA PHE A 49 30.07 1.68 -5.25
C PHE A 49 30.37 0.82 -4.05
N GLN A 50 31.49 1.13 -3.41
CA GLN A 50 31.95 0.52 -2.17
C GLN A 50 32.18 1.62 -1.13
N ILE A 51 31.77 1.39 0.11
CA ILE A 51 32.04 2.32 1.20
C ILE A 51 33.41 1.97 1.80
N ARG A 52 34.33 2.94 1.80
CA ARG A 52 35.67 2.79 2.39
C ARG A 52 35.94 3.95 3.33
N LYS A 53 36.21 3.65 4.60
CA LYS A 53 36.47 4.66 5.66
C LYS A 53 35.38 5.75 5.71
N GLY A 54 34.11 5.36 5.56
CA GLY A 54 32.97 6.28 5.57
C GLY A 54 32.80 7.16 4.32
N LYS A 55 33.65 7.00 3.29
CA LYS A 55 33.50 7.69 2.00
C LYS A 55 33.08 6.71 0.90
N ILE A 56 32.28 7.20 -0.03
CA ILE A 56 31.84 6.42 -1.18
C ILE A 56 32.95 6.39 -2.23
N ASN A 57 33.34 5.18 -2.59
CA ASN A 57 34.23 4.92 -3.71
C ASN A 57 33.40 4.38 -4.88
N MET A 58 33.14 5.24 -5.87
CA MET A 58 32.40 4.89 -7.08
C MET A 58 33.22 3.93 -7.94
N LEU A 59 32.67 2.74 -8.20
CA LEU A 59 33.31 1.72 -9.03
C LEU A 59 32.95 1.88 -10.51
N PHE A 60 31.66 2.09 -10.80
CA PHE A 60 31.20 2.53 -12.12
C PHE A 60 29.86 3.24 -12.04
N LYS A 61 29.58 4.07 -13.04
CA LYS A 61 28.31 4.75 -13.26
C LYS A 61 27.99 4.74 -14.76
N THR A 62 26.80 4.32 -15.16
CA THR A 62 26.38 4.31 -16.56
C THR A 62 25.83 5.68 -16.99
N LEU A 63 25.62 5.86 -18.29
CA LEU A 63 24.88 6.99 -18.80
C LEU A 63 23.37 6.80 -18.55
N PRO A 64 22.59 7.90 -18.43
CA PRO A 64 21.13 7.84 -18.36
C PRO A 64 20.54 7.13 -19.59
N LEU A 65 19.49 6.35 -19.35
CA LEU A 65 18.80 5.55 -20.36
C LEU A 65 17.29 5.62 -20.10
N GLU A 66 16.60 4.49 -20.08
CA GLU A 66 15.21 4.38 -19.68
C GLU A 66 15.12 4.02 -18.19
N LYS A 67 13.97 4.33 -17.58
CA LYS A 67 13.66 4.01 -16.20
C LYS A 67 13.96 2.55 -15.87
N ILE A 68 14.77 2.33 -14.83
CA ILE A 68 15.02 0.99 -14.29
C ILE A 68 13.83 0.60 -13.42
N THR A 69 13.27 -0.57 -13.72
CA THR A 69 12.10 -1.11 -13.01
C THR A 69 12.49 -2.13 -11.95
N GLU A 70 13.52 -2.94 -12.18
CA GLU A 70 14.02 -3.93 -11.22
C GLU A 70 15.51 -4.25 -11.42
N VAL A 71 16.19 -4.60 -10.33
CA VAL A 71 17.58 -5.06 -10.31
C VAL A 71 17.67 -6.44 -9.68
N CYS A 72 18.17 -7.42 -10.42
CA CYS A 72 18.39 -8.78 -9.92
C CYS A 72 19.87 -9.15 -9.98
N LEU A 73 20.32 -9.90 -8.98
CA LEU A 73 21.61 -10.59 -9.05
C LEU A 73 21.38 -12.00 -9.58
N GLY A 74 22.27 -12.46 -10.44
CA GLY A 74 22.21 -13.80 -11.03
C GLY A 74 23.59 -14.38 -11.26
N GLY A 75 23.62 -15.63 -11.69
CA GLY A 75 24.84 -16.41 -11.92
C GLY A 75 24.48 -17.83 -12.31
N ALA A 76 25.49 -18.60 -12.75
CA ALA A 76 25.31 -20.02 -13.02
C ALA A 76 24.88 -20.75 -11.73
N LEU A 77 24.09 -21.82 -11.87
CA LEU A 77 23.61 -22.60 -10.73
C LEU A 77 24.77 -23.06 -9.84
N GLY A 78 24.64 -22.87 -8.53
CA GLY A 78 25.66 -23.22 -7.54
C GLY A 78 26.88 -22.29 -7.48
N THR A 79 26.93 -21.25 -8.33
CA THR A 79 27.97 -20.21 -8.25
C THR A 79 27.45 -18.97 -7.51
N VAL A 80 28.38 -18.15 -7.02
CA VAL A 80 28.06 -16.86 -6.41
C VAL A 80 27.27 -16.01 -7.43
N GLN A 81 26.14 -15.45 -6.99
CA GLN A 81 25.30 -14.59 -7.83
C GLN A 81 25.88 -13.18 -7.89
N ASP A 82 26.50 -12.88 -9.02
CA ASP A 82 27.55 -11.87 -9.14
C ASP A 82 27.38 -11.04 -10.43
N LYS A 83 26.51 -11.51 -11.33
CA LYS A 83 26.06 -10.79 -12.51
C LYS A 83 24.85 -9.94 -12.15
N ILE A 84 24.83 -8.72 -12.66
CA ILE A 84 23.79 -7.75 -12.40
C ILE A 84 22.87 -7.74 -13.62
N PHE A 85 21.59 -8.02 -13.44
CA PHE A 85 20.57 -7.92 -14.47
C PHE A 85 19.62 -6.78 -14.14
N LEU A 86 19.27 -6.00 -15.16
CA LEU A 86 18.44 -4.81 -15.04
C LEU A 86 17.31 -4.89 -16.05
N SER A 87 16.08 -4.61 -15.62
CA SER A 87 14.95 -4.41 -16.52
C SER A 87 14.72 -2.92 -16.78
N MET A 88 14.62 -2.55 -18.06
CA MET A 88 14.36 -1.19 -18.52
C MET A 88 13.50 -1.25 -19.79
N GLY A 89 12.34 -0.59 -19.77
CA GLY A 89 11.36 -0.70 -20.85
C GLY A 89 10.98 -2.17 -21.09
N SER A 90 11.05 -2.64 -22.33
CA SER A 90 10.85 -4.05 -22.72
C SER A 90 12.14 -4.89 -22.73
N SER A 91 13.27 -4.34 -22.25
CA SER A 91 14.58 -4.95 -22.40
C SER A 91 15.24 -5.33 -21.07
N VAL A 92 16.07 -6.36 -21.11
CA VAL A 92 16.91 -6.81 -20.00
C VAL A 92 18.38 -6.60 -20.36
N ARG A 93 19.12 -5.91 -19.50
CA ARG A 93 20.57 -5.68 -19.67
C ARG A 93 21.36 -6.35 -18.55
N GLY A 94 22.44 -7.03 -18.92
CA GLY A 94 23.34 -7.72 -18.00
C GLY A 94 24.69 -7.02 -17.90
N TYR A 95 25.11 -6.67 -16.69
CA TYR A 95 26.38 -6.07 -16.36
C TYR A 95 27.23 -6.96 -15.46
N THR A 96 28.53 -6.97 -15.70
CA THR A 96 29.50 -7.58 -14.80
C THR A 96 29.75 -6.67 -13.58
N LYS A 97 30.33 -7.22 -12.51
CA LYS A 97 30.86 -6.44 -11.37
C LYS A 97 31.85 -5.34 -11.74
N LYS A 98 32.37 -5.31 -12.97
CA LYS A 98 33.29 -4.26 -13.46
C LYS A 98 32.57 -3.19 -14.30
N GLY A 99 31.24 -3.26 -14.43
CA GLY A 99 30.46 -2.33 -15.24
C GLY A 99 30.46 -2.64 -16.74
N ARG A 100 31.08 -3.75 -17.18
CA ARG A 100 31.02 -4.16 -18.60
C ARG A 100 29.67 -4.81 -18.89
N LEU A 101 28.96 -4.28 -19.89
CA LEU A 101 27.76 -4.88 -20.47
C LEU A 101 28.13 -6.19 -21.17
N PHE A 102 27.44 -7.29 -20.84
CA PHE A 102 27.63 -8.60 -21.45
C PHE A 102 26.35 -9.18 -22.06
N LEU A 103 25.18 -8.66 -21.67
CA LEU A 103 23.88 -9.07 -22.22
C LEU A 103 23.03 -7.82 -22.50
N SER A 104 22.37 -7.81 -23.66
CA SER A 104 21.30 -6.87 -23.98
C SER A 104 20.25 -7.65 -24.75
N PHE A 105 19.14 -7.93 -24.08
CA PHE A 105 18.06 -8.78 -24.60
C PHE A 105 16.77 -7.96 -24.67
N ASP A 106 16.18 -7.87 -25.86
CA ASP A 106 14.84 -7.33 -26.02
C ASP A 106 13.84 -8.47 -25.94
N THR A 107 12.92 -8.38 -24.99
CA THR A 107 11.95 -9.45 -24.71
C THR A 107 10.80 -9.45 -25.72
N GLY A 108 10.64 -8.40 -26.54
CA GLY A 108 9.53 -8.26 -27.48
C GLY A 108 8.17 -8.05 -26.82
N LEU A 109 8.12 -7.76 -25.51
CA LEU A 109 6.90 -7.43 -24.80
C LEU A 109 6.29 -6.12 -25.31
N SER A 110 4.96 -6.08 -25.42
CA SER A 110 4.21 -4.88 -25.79
C SER A 110 4.15 -3.82 -24.68
N GLU A 111 4.41 -4.23 -23.44
CA GLU A 111 4.40 -3.41 -22.23
C GLU A 111 5.79 -3.42 -21.57
N PRO A 112 6.15 -2.38 -20.81
CA PRO A 112 7.40 -2.38 -20.06
C PRO A 112 7.39 -3.47 -18.99
N ILE A 113 8.56 -4.08 -18.74
CA ILE A 113 8.80 -5.07 -17.71
C ILE A 113 8.58 -4.41 -16.35
N LYS A 114 7.61 -4.91 -15.59
CA LYS A 114 7.31 -4.49 -14.22
C LYS A 114 8.08 -5.32 -13.20
N CYS A 115 8.20 -6.63 -13.45
CA CYS A 115 8.87 -7.57 -12.56
C CYS A 115 9.82 -8.50 -13.33
N MET A 116 10.93 -8.88 -12.72
CA MET A 116 11.97 -9.75 -13.25
C MET A 116 12.51 -10.66 -12.15
N TYR A 117 12.81 -11.92 -12.50
CA TYR A 117 13.53 -12.83 -11.63
C TYR A 117 14.50 -13.67 -12.46
N VAL A 118 15.73 -13.84 -11.98
CA VAL A 118 16.80 -14.55 -12.70
C VAL A 118 17.32 -15.69 -11.83
N THR A 119 17.40 -16.90 -12.38
CA THR A 119 18.02 -18.04 -11.69
C THR A 119 18.69 -18.96 -12.69
N GLY A 120 20.02 -19.08 -12.62
CA GLY A 120 20.78 -19.83 -13.62
C GLY A 120 20.64 -19.20 -15.01
N ASN A 121 20.17 -20.01 -15.97
CA ASN A 121 19.90 -19.57 -17.34
C ASN A 121 18.42 -19.17 -17.55
N GLU A 122 17.59 -19.34 -16.52
CA GLU A 122 16.17 -19.03 -16.58
C GLU A 122 15.93 -17.56 -16.23
N LEU A 123 15.25 -16.87 -17.11
CA LEU A 123 14.84 -15.47 -16.99
C LEU A 123 13.32 -15.41 -16.99
N LEU A 124 12.75 -14.99 -15.88
CA LEU A 124 11.33 -14.75 -15.71
C LEU A 124 11.09 -13.24 -15.79
N VAL A 125 10.13 -12.82 -16.60
CA VAL A 125 9.73 -11.41 -16.71
C VAL A 125 8.22 -11.29 -16.75
N SER A 126 7.71 -10.19 -16.23
CA SER A 126 6.29 -9.87 -16.26
C SER A 126 6.06 -8.40 -16.59
N GLY A 127 5.08 -8.15 -17.46
CA GLY A 127 4.44 -6.85 -17.65
C GLY A 127 3.31 -6.66 -16.64
N ARG A 128 2.18 -6.03 -17.06
CA ARG A 128 1.00 -5.88 -16.18
C ARG A 128 0.20 -7.18 -16.06
N HIS A 129 -0.01 -7.86 -17.18
CA HIS A 129 -0.83 -9.10 -17.24
C HIS A 129 -0.09 -10.27 -17.87
N ILE A 130 0.98 -10.00 -18.63
CA ILE A 130 1.69 -11.02 -19.37
C ILE A 130 2.92 -11.45 -18.58
N PHE A 131 3.05 -12.76 -18.36
CA PHE A 131 4.24 -13.41 -17.82
C PHE A 131 4.94 -14.17 -18.95
N ASN A 132 6.27 -14.02 -19.04
CA ASN A 132 7.12 -14.74 -19.98
C ASN A 132 8.28 -15.41 -19.24
N HIS A 133 8.60 -16.61 -19.70
CA HIS A 133 9.74 -17.40 -19.26
C HIS A 133 10.67 -17.61 -20.44
N PHE A 134 11.91 -17.16 -20.30
CA PHE A 134 12.98 -17.35 -21.26
C PHE A 134 14.06 -18.26 -20.68
N ASN A 135 14.50 -19.23 -21.47
CA ASN A 135 15.69 -20.02 -21.16
C ASN A 135 16.80 -19.63 -22.13
N ASP A 136 17.89 -19.05 -21.63
CA ASP A 136 19.00 -18.55 -22.45
C ASP A 136 18.52 -17.62 -23.59
N CYS A 137 17.67 -16.65 -23.22
CA CYS A 137 17.04 -15.68 -24.13
C CYS A 137 16.12 -16.29 -25.21
N LYS A 138 15.74 -17.57 -25.09
CA LYS A 138 14.74 -18.21 -25.96
C LYS A 138 13.42 -18.33 -25.24
N ASP A 139 12.36 -17.86 -25.89
CA ASP A 139 11.01 -17.95 -25.33
C ASP A 139 10.64 -19.42 -25.10
N SER A 140 10.20 -19.72 -23.88
CA SER A 140 9.90 -21.07 -23.42
C SER A 140 8.43 -21.19 -23.04
N ASN A 141 7.91 -20.29 -22.21
CA ASN A 141 6.52 -20.30 -21.77
C ASN A 141 5.97 -18.88 -21.69
N THR A 142 4.67 -18.73 -21.97
CA THR A 142 3.93 -17.47 -21.81
C THR A 142 2.62 -17.74 -21.10
N TYR A 143 2.25 -16.86 -20.17
CA TYR A 143 0.96 -16.91 -19.49
C TYR A 143 0.30 -15.54 -19.45
N LEU A 144 -0.97 -15.47 -19.85
CA LEU A 144 -1.79 -14.27 -19.73
C LEU A 144 -2.62 -14.36 -18.45
N CYS A 145 -2.19 -13.61 -17.43
CA CYS A 145 -2.90 -13.49 -16.17
C CYS A 145 -4.17 -12.62 -16.35
N PRO A 146 -5.34 -13.05 -15.84
CA PRO A 146 -6.56 -12.26 -15.93
C PRO A 146 -6.49 -10.96 -15.12
N GLU A 147 -5.52 -10.85 -14.20
CA GLU A 147 -5.39 -9.79 -13.21
C GLU A 147 -3.96 -9.23 -13.22
N LEU A 148 -3.76 -8.08 -12.55
CA LEU A 148 -2.45 -7.46 -12.49
C LEU A 148 -1.45 -8.34 -11.74
N ILE A 149 -0.25 -8.50 -12.30
CA ILE A 149 0.87 -9.19 -11.67
C ILE A 149 1.68 -8.14 -10.89
N ASN A 150 1.91 -8.40 -9.60
CA ASN A 150 2.62 -7.49 -8.70
C ASN A 150 4.07 -7.88 -8.44
N SER A 151 4.35 -9.18 -8.40
CA SER A 151 5.69 -9.73 -8.15
C SER A 151 5.75 -11.15 -8.70
N ILE A 152 6.96 -11.57 -9.11
CA ILE A 152 7.23 -12.91 -9.62
C ILE A 152 8.48 -13.48 -8.93
N ILE A 153 8.49 -14.78 -8.69
CA ILE A 153 9.66 -15.51 -8.20
C ILE A 153 9.62 -16.95 -8.70
N SER A 154 10.72 -17.68 -8.64
CA SER A 154 10.72 -19.15 -8.76
C SER A 154 11.26 -19.76 -7.49
N LEU A 155 10.74 -20.93 -7.14
CA LEU A 155 11.36 -21.79 -6.13
C LEU A 155 12.77 -22.21 -6.56
N ASP A 156 13.54 -22.70 -5.59
CA ASP A 156 14.91 -23.15 -5.81
C ASP A 156 14.95 -24.31 -6.83
N ILE A 157 15.49 -24.03 -8.01
CA ILE A 157 15.49 -24.97 -9.15
C ILE A 157 16.26 -26.26 -8.81
N VAL A 158 17.31 -26.17 -7.99
CA VAL A 158 18.17 -27.31 -7.65
C VAL A 158 17.46 -28.22 -6.65
N LYS A 159 16.92 -27.66 -5.57
CA LYS A 159 16.22 -28.42 -4.53
C LYS A 159 14.87 -28.95 -5.02
N MET A 160 14.14 -28.16 -5.81
CA MET A 160 12.83 -28.54 -6.36
C MET A 160 12.94 -29.39 -7.63
N GLN A 161 14.11 -29.45 -8.28
CA GLN A 161 14.36 -30.19 -9.52
C GLN A 161 13.47 -29.74 -10.68
N GLY A 162 13.24 -28.43 -10.79
CA GLY A 162 12.41 -27.86 -11.83
C GLY A 162 12.14 -26.38 -11.60
N VAL A 163 11.76 -25.69 -12.68
CA VAL A 163 11.33 -24.28 -12.62
C VAL A 163 9.86 -24.26 -12.21
N MET A 164 9.57 -23.60 -11.10
CA MET A 164 8.20 -23.43 -10.60
C MET A 164 7.95 -21.93 -10.35
N PRO A 165 7.50 -21.20 -11.38
CA PRO A 165 7.19 -19.79 -11.26
C PRO A 165 5.96 -19.56 -10.38
N ILE A 166 6.04 -18.53 -9.55
CA ILE A 166 4.98 -18.09 -8.65
C ILE A 166 4.66 -16.64 -8.99
N LEU A 167 3.41 -16.36 -9.28
CA LEU A 167 2.91 -15.02 -9.59
C LEU A 167 2.07 -14.50 -8.42
N ALA A 168 2.42 -13.34 -7.88
CA ALA A 168 1.57 -12.58 -6.98
C ALA A 168 0.59 -11.73 -7.79
N CYS A 169 -0.72 -11.96 -7.62
CA CYS A 169 -1.74 -11.33 -8.44
C CYS A 169 -2.70 -10.46 -7.62
N ALA A 170 -3.22 -9.40 -8.25
CA ALA A 170 -4.07 -8.40 -7.60
C ALA A 170 -5.39 -8.94 -7.04
N ASP A 171 -5.88 -10.08 -7.53
CA ASP A 171 -7.10 -10.74 -7.10
C ASP A 171 -6.94 -11.64 -5.87
N LEU A 172 -6.11 -11.20 -4.92
CA LEU A 172 -5.92 -11.84 -3.61
C LEU A 172 -5.40 -13.28 -3.71
N CYS A 173 -4.58 -13.60 -4.71
CA CYS A 173 -4.05 -14.94 -4.87
C CYS A 173 -2.60 -14.95 -5.33
N ILE A 174 -1.95 -16.08 -5.06
CA ILE A 174 -0.76 -16.48 -5.80
C ILE A 174 -1.12 -17.59 -6.78
N ARG A 175 -0.55 -17.54 -7.98
CA ARG A 175 -0.70 -18.56 -9.01
C ARG A 175 0.64 -19.28 -9.18
N ILE A 176 0.63 -20.60 -9.03
CA ILE A 176 1.79 -21.44 -9.24
C ILE A 176 1.68 -22.04 -10.63
N LEU A 177 2.68 -21.76 -11.46
CA LEU A 177 2.72 -22.21 -12.85
C LEU A 177 3.58 -23.46 -13.00
N GLU A 178 3.18 -24.34 -13.92
CA GLU A 178 4.07 -25.31 -14.54
C GLU A 178 3.99 -25.14 -16.06
N GLY A 179 5.09 -24.71 -16.68
CA GLY A 179 5.07 -24.32 -18.07
C GLY A 179 4.22 -23.05 -18.29
N SER A 180 3.20 -23.16 -19.14
CA SER A 180 2.27 -22.06 -19.49
C SER A 180 0.90 -22.19 -18.80
N THR A 181 0.72 -23.18 -17.91
CA THR A 181 -0.57 -23.45 -17.25
C THR A 181 -0.47 -23.23 -15.74
N VAL A 182 -1.60 -22.83 -15.13
CA VAL A 182 -1.73 -22.69 -13.68
C VAL A 182 -1.98 -24.07 -13.09
N LYS A 183 -1.09 -24.53 -12.22
CA LYS A 183 -1.27 -25.76 -11.44
C LYS A 183 -2.14 -25.55 -10.22
N GLU A 184 -1.85 -24.47 -9.49
CA GLU A 184 -2.56 -24.16 -8.26
C GLU A 184 -2.78 -22.65 -8.15
N THR A 185 -3.95 -22.29 -7.62
CA THR A 185 -4.27 -20.92 -7.21
C THR A 185 -4.53 -20.94 -5.72
N PHE A 186 -3.68 -20.28 -4.96
CA PHE A 186 -3.79 -20.19 -3.51
C PHE A 186 -4.27 -18.79 -3.10
N TYR A 187 -5.39 -18.72 -2.38
CA TYR A 187 -6.01 -17.46 -1.98
C TYR A 187 -5.46 -16.94 -0.65
N LEU A 188 -5.26 -15.63 -0.59
CA LEU A 188 -4.67 -14.90 0.52
C LEU A 188 -5.70 -13.92 1.13
N PRO A 189 -5.50 -13.47 2.38
CA PRO A 189 -6.41 -12.52 3.03
C PRO A 189 -6.37 -11.11 2.42
N SER A 190 -5.30 -10.77 1.70
CA SER A 190 -5.13 -9.48 1.03
C SER A 190 -4.25 -9.63 -0.22
N GLU A 191 -4.17 -8.57 -1.02
CA GLU A 191 -3.42 -8.53 -2.27
C GLU A 191 -1.91 -8.73 -2.00
N PRO A 192 -1.26 -9.74 -2.60
CA PRO A 192 0.18 -9.93 -2.51
C PRO A 192 0.93 -8.89 -3.35
N ILE A 193 1.92 -8.23 -2.74
CA ILE A 193 2.67 -7.12 -3.33
C ILE A 193 4.13 -7.51 -3.62
N CYS A 194 4.78 -8.22 -2.71
CA CYS A 194 6.15 -8.68 -2.89
C CYS A 194 6.31 -10.14 -2.46
N LEU A 195 7.21 -10.85 -3.14
CA LEU A 195 7.57 -12.24 -2.88
C LEU A 195 9.07 -12.32 -2.55
N HIS A 196 9.43 -13.18 -1.61
CA HIS A 196 10.83 -13.44 -1.27
C HIS A 196 11.04 -14.90 -0.87
N LEU A 197 12.17 -15.49 -1.22
CA LEU A 197 12.51 -16.85 -0.79
C LEU A 197 12.97 -16.84 0.67
N MET A 198 12.43 -17.76 1.47
CA MET A 198 12.85 -17.94 2.86
C MET A 198 14.35 -18.25 2.91
N LYS A 199 15.11 -17.55 3.79
CA LYS A 199 16.59 -17.62 3.87
C LYS A 199 17.32 -17.45 2.52
N ASN A 200 16.73 -16.69 1.59
CA ASN A 200 17.25 -16.44 0.23
C ASN A 200 17.42 -17.71 -0.65
N ASN A 201 16.97 -18.88 -0.19
CA ASN A 201 17.15 -20.16 -0.87
C ASN A 201 15.95 -21.12 -0.74
N GLY A 202 14.81 -20.59 -0.27
CA GLY A 202 13.56 -21.34 -0.06
C GLY A 202 13.58 -22.25 1.16
N GLY A 203 14.43 -21.97 2.16
CA GLY A 203 14.59 -22.81 3.35
C GLY A 203 15.31 -24.13 3.08
N SER A 204 15.17 -25.09 4.00
CA SER A 204 15.90 -26.38 3.94
C SER A 204 15.58 -27.18 2.68
N TYR A 205 14.32 -27.14 2.22
CA TYR A 205 13.84 -27.91 1.08
C TYR A 205 13.63 -27.08 -0.20
N GLY A 206 13.83 -25.76 -0.17
CA GLY A 206 13.69 -24.89 -1.34
C GLY A 206 12.25 -24.53 -1.71
N ASN A 207 11.29 -24.82 -0.85
CA ASN A 207 9.85 -24.69 -1.09
C ASN A 207 9.15 -23.64 -0.22
N GLU A 208 9.89 -22.80 0.50
CA GLU A 208 9.32 -21.81 1.41
C GLU A 208 9.40 -20.38 0.83
N VAL A 209 8.25 -19.70 0.78
CA VAL A 209 8.09 -18.36 0.19
C VAL A 209 7.41 -17.43 1.16
N LEU A 210 8.04 -16.28 1.41
CA LEU A 210 7.49 -15.16 2.15
C LEU A 210 6.70 -14.26 1.20
N VAL A 211 5.48 -13.90 1.63
CA VAL A 211 4.57 -13.05 0.86
C VAL A 211 4.24 -11.81 1.67
N GLY A 212 4.60 -10.64 1.16
CA GLY A 212 4.20 -9.36 1.72
C GLY A 212 2.86 -8.89 1.15
N LEU A 213 1.90 -8.59 2.02
CA LEU A 213 0.54 -8.22 1.63
C LEU A 213 0.28 -6.71 1.71
N LYS A 214 -0.72 -6.26 0.96
CA LYS A 214 -1.17 -4.86 0.90
C LYS A 214 -1.71 -4.33 2.24
N ASN A 215 -2.39 -5.17 3.01
CA ASN A 215 -2.86 -4.82 4.36
C ASN A 215 -1.72 -4.74 5.41
N GLY A 216 -0.47 -5.03 5.02
CA GLY A 216 0.68 -4.97 5.92
C GLY A 216 1.02 -6.29 6.59
N HIS A 217 0.28 -7.38 6.33
CA HIS A 217 0.58 -8.70 6.88
C HIS A 217 1.67 -9.41 6.07
N ILE A 218 2.35 -10.37 6.71
CA ILE A 218 3.30 -11.27 6.04
C ILE A 218 2.81 -12.69 6.21
N VAL A 219 2.88 -13.47 5.14
CA VAL A 219 2.51 -14.90 5.17
C VAL A 219 3.72 -15.72 4.74
N LEU A 220 4.01 -16.80 5.46
CA LEU A 220 4.96 -17.82 5.01
C LEU A 220 4.19 -19.00 4.43
N LEU A 221 4.46 -19.30 3.15
CA LEU A 221 3.86 -20.39 2.41
C LEU A 221 4.90 -21.48 2.14
N LYS A 222 4.46 -22.73 2.25
CA LYS A 222 5.21 -23.91 1.82
C LYS A 222 4.54 -24.49 0.59
N ILE A 223 5.29 -24.61 -0.51
CA ILE A 223 4.78 -25.04 -1.82
C ILE A 223 5.48 -26.33 -2.23
N GLU A 224 4.78 -27.46 -2.10
CA GLU A 224 5.33 -28.76 -2.42
C GLU A 224 5.52 -28.97 -3.94
N LYS A 225 6.27 -30.01 -4.35
CA LYS A 225 6.57 -30.29 -5.76
C LYS A 225 5.33 -30.51 -6.64
N ASN A 226 4.23 -30.97 -6.06
CA ASN A 226 2.93 -31.12 -6.71
C ASN A 226 2.14 -29.79 -6.79
N ALA A 227 2.77 -28.65 -6.46
CA ALA A 227 2.20 -27.32 -6.29
C ALA A 227 1.32 -27.13 -5.04
N SER A 228 1.10 -28.17 -4.21
CA SER A 228 0.23 -28.05 -3.03
C SER A 228 0.78 -27.03 -2.06
N THR A 229 -0.02 -26.01 -1.76
CA THR A 229 0.38 -24.86 -0.96
C THR A 229 -0.23 -24.91 0.44
N ILE A 230 0.62 -24.71 1.44
CA ILE A 230 0.22 -24.69 2.86
C ILE A 230 0.71 -23.39 3.49
N CYS A 231 -0.17 -22.68 4.20
CA CYS A 231 0.22 -21.55 5.02
C CYS A 231 0.82 -22.05 6.35
N LEU A 232 2.10 -21.77 6.58
CA LEU A 232 2.79 -22.16 7.82
C LEU A 232 2.44 -21.19 8.96
N TRP A 233 2.50 -19.88 8.68
CA TRP A 233 2.09 -18.85 9.63
C TRP A 233 1.71 -17.54 8.92
N GLU A 234 0.93 -16.72 9.62
CA GLU A 234 0.58 -15.35 9.21
C GLU A 234 1.00 -14.37 10.32
N LEU A 235 1.90 -13.45 10.00
CA LEU A 235 2.27 -12.33 10.85
C LEU A 235 1.25 -11.20 10.62
N LYS A 236 0.25 -11.14 11.50
CA LYS A 236 -0.73 -10.07 11.55
C LYS A 236 -0.14 -8.87 12.27
N THR A 237 0.28 -7.86 11.53
CA THR A 237 0.70 -6.61 12.15
C THR A 237 -0.53 -5.77 12.46
N PRO A 238 -0.65 -5.18 13.67
CA PRO A 238 -1.74 -4.26 13.96
C PRO A 238 -1.78 -3.17 12.89
N SER A 239 -2.95 -2.98 12.29
CA SER A 239 -3.29 -2.19 11.09
C SER A 239 -2.90 -0.72 11.21
N LYS A 240 -1.60 -0.42 11.12
CA LYS A 240 -1.07 0.96 11.14
C LYS A 240 0.22 1.15 10.35
N LYS A 241 0.70 0.11 9.65
CA LYS A 241 2.08 0.14 9.13
C LYS A 241 2.19 0.27 7.61
N GLY A 242 1.08 0.23 6.88
CA GLY A 242 1.04 0.42 5.43
C GLY A 242 1.55 -0.78 4.63
N ILE A 243 1.43 -0.68 3.32
CA ILE A 243 1.78 -1.71 2.34
C ILE A 243 3.22 -2.18 2.53
N ILE A 244 3.46 -3.50 2.50
CA ILE A 244 4.81 -4.06 2.46
C ILE A 244 5.39 -3.89 1.06
N THR A 245 6.49 -3.16 0.95
CA THR A 245 7.11 -2.87 -0.34
C THR A 245 8.28 -3.79 -0.66
N CYS A 246 9.02 -4.24 0.36
CA CYS A 246 10.18 -5.10 0.19
C CYS A 246 10.43 -5.94 1.44
N ILE A 247 10.96 -7.15 1.23
CA ILE A 247 11.31 -8.13 2.25
C ILE A 247 12.71 -8.64 1.95
N ASP A 248 13.50 -8.88 2.99
CA ASP A 248 14.75 -9.62 2.89
C ASP A 248 14.95 -10.53 4.11
N CYS A 249 15.80 -11.55 3.96
CA CYS A 249 16.22 -12.41 5.06
C CYS A 249 17.73 -12.29 5.24
N TYR A 250 18.16 -12.02 6.46
CA TYR A 250 19.58 -11.88 6.76
C TYR A 250 19.92 -12.41 8.15
N GLU A 251 21.08 -13.05 8.25
CA GLU A 251 21.57 -13.64 9.49
C GLU A 251 22.42 -12.62 10.27
N PHE A 252 21.99 -12.30 11.50
CA PHE A 252 22.79 -11.50 12.44
C PHE A 252 23.31 -12.40 13.55
N SER A 253 24.64 -12.50 13.68
CA SER A 253 25.28 -13.16 14.82
C SER A 253 24.81 -14.61 15.08
N GLY A 254 24.45 -15.36 14.03
CA GLY A 254 23.96 -16.73 14.15
C GLY A 254 22.44 -16.89 14.20
N GLU A 255 21.68 -15.79 14.22
CA GLU A 255 20.21 -15.79 14.21
C GLU A 255 19.66 -15.24 12.87
N ASP A 256 18.66 -15.92 12.31
CA ASP A 256 17.98 -15.45 11.10
C ASP A 256 16.98 -14.34 11.44
N HIS A 257 17.01 -13.26 10.67
CA HIS A 257 16.09 -12.15 10.81
C HIS A 257 15.34 -11.85 9.52
N LEU A 258 14.07 -11.48 9.69
CA LEU A 258 13.21 -10.97 8.63
C LEU A 258 13.29 -9.44 8.63
N LEU A 259 13.72 -8.88 7.50
CA LEU A 259 13.80 -7.45 7.27
C LEU A 259 12.60 -7.02 6.43
N VAL A 260 11.87 -5.99 6.88
CA VAL A 260 10.63 -5.55 6.24
C VAL A 260 10.67 -4.05 6.02
N GLY A 261 10.54 -3.63 4.76
CA GLY A 261 10.35 -2.23 4.37
C GLY A 261 8.90 -1.96 4.00
N ARG A 262 8.38 -0.80 4.41
CA ARG A 262 6.98 -0.41 4.17
C ARG A 262 6.84 0.91 3.43
N GLN A 263 5.70 1.10 2.77
CA GLN A 263 5.32 2.35 2.11
C GLN A 263 5.17 3.52 3.10
N SER A 264 4.82 3.22 4.35
CA SER A 264 4.77 4.24 5.41
C SER A 264 6.14 4.84 5.74
N GLY A 265 7.23 4.21 5.32
CA GLY A 265 8.60 4.56 5.72
C GLY A 265 9.10 3.79 6.93
N SER A 266 8.31 2.85 7.45
CA SER A 266 8.73 1.96 8.52
C SER A 266 9.71 0.90 8.00
N VAL A 267 10.81 0.72 8.73
CA VAL A 267 11.76 -0.39 8.61
C VAL A 267 11.63 -1.23 9.87
N GLU A 268 11.28 -2.50 9.71
CA GLU A 268 11.00 -3.43 10.80
C GLU A 268 11.89 -4.66 10.71
N ILE A 269 12.31 -5.16 11.87
CA ILE A 269 13.16 -6.34 11.99
C ILE A 269 12.45 -7.32 12.91
N TYR A 270 12.23 -8.53 12.41
CA TYR A 270 11.67 -9.63 13.20
C TYR A 270 12.69 -10.75 13.36
N SER A 271 12.72 -11.39 14.53
CA SER A 271 13.47 -12.64 14.71
C SER A 271 12.71 -13.79 14.07
N LEU A 272 13.44 -14.65 13.35
CA LEU A 272 12.87 -15.71 12.54
C LEU A 272 13.29 -17.07 13.10
N ASP A 273 12.43 -17.68 13.92
CA ASP A 273 12.59 -19.08 14.27
C ASP A 273 11.85 -19.93 13.25
N SER A 274 12.47 -21.04 12.84
CA SER A 274 12.14 -21.79 11.61
C SER A 274 10.66 -22.04 11.32
N HIS A 275 9.77 -22.10 12.33
CA HIS A 275 8.32 -22.25 12.12
C HIS A 275 7.43 -21.47 13.12
N SER A 276 7.96 -20.51 13.86
CA SER A 276 7.16 -19.67 14.77
C SER A 276 6.74 -18.36 14.10
N VAL A 277 5.69 -17.72 14.62
CA VAL A 277 5.32 -16.37 14.17
C VAL A 277 6.46 -15.41 14.56
N PRO A 278 7.05 -14.66 13.61
CA PRO A 278 8.18 -13.79 13.91
C PRO A 278 7.87 -12.72 14.96
N ILE A 279 8.85 -12.40 15.81
CA ILE A 279 8.70 -11.42 16.90
C ILE A 279 9.48 -10.14 16.55
N GLU A 280 8.82 -8.98 16.67
CA GLU A 280 9.44 -7.68 16.38
C GLU A 280 10.59 -7.38 17.36
N LYS A 281 11.78 -7.09 16.83
CA LYS A 281 12.99 -6.78 17.60
C LYS A 281 13.37 -5.30 17.52
N PHE A 282 13.06 -4.65 16.40
CA PHE A 282 13.43 -3.26 16.15
C PHE A 282 12.50 -2.63 15.11
N LYS A 283 12.32 -1.31 15.24
CA LYS A 283 11.57 -0.48 14.31
C LYS A 283 12.23 0.88 14.15
N HIS A 284 12.40 1.31 12.91
CA HIS A 284 12.80 2.68 12.55
C HIS A 284 11.77 3.28 11.60
N SER A 285 11.55 4.59 11.64
CA SER A 285 10.56 5.25 10.79
C SER A 285 11.19 6.40 10.02
N CYS A 286 10.97 6.40 8.71
CA CYS A 286 11.41 7.42 7.77
C CYS A 286 10.22 8.23 7.25
N SER A 287 10.47 9.45 6.76
CA SER A 287 9.46 10.32 6.16
C SER A 287 8.99 9.87 4.77
N GLU A 288 9.72 8.95 4.13
CA GLU A 288 9.54 8.54 2.73
C GLU A 288 9.23 7.04 2.64
N SER A 289 8.63 6.60 1.54
CA SER A 289 8.42 5.17 1.27
C SER A 289 9.76 4.44 1.16
N ILE A 290 9.85 3.26 1.79
CA ILE A 290 10.99 2.35 1.57
C ILE A 290 10.79 1.61 0.24
N THR A 291 11.83 1.56 -0.59
CA THR A 291 11.82 0.91 -1.92
C THR A 291 12.63 -0.37 -1.95
N SER A 292 13.70 -0.49 -1.18
CA SER A 292 14.47 -1.73 -1.04
C SER A 292 15.15 -1.79 0.32
N ILE A 293 15.26 -3.01 0.85
CA ILE A 293 15.92 -3.33 2.11
C ILE A 293 16.78 -4.57 1.90
N GLN A 294 18.03 -4.56 2.37
CA GLN A 294 18.88 -5.75 2.40
C GLN A 294 19.82 -5.75 3.60
N GLY A 295 20.14 -6.93 4.12
CA GLY A 295 21.22 -7.10 5.09
C GLY A 295 22.58 -7.28 4.42
N GLY A 296 23.64 -6.81 5.06
CA GLY A 296 25.00 -6.95 4.55
C GLY A 296 26.07 -6.39 5.50
N ALA A 297 27.30 -6.28 5.01
CA ALA A 297 28.43 -5.66 5.69
C ALA A 297 29.14 -4.69 4.72
N VAL A 298 28.63 -3.46 4.59
CA VAL A 298 29.07 -2.48 3.57
C VAL A 298 30.01 -1.42 4.14
N ARG A 299 29.75 -0.92 5.36
CA ARG A 299 30.56 0.11 5.99
C ARG A 299 31.85 -0.45 6.57
N ASN A 300 31.72 -1.48 7.40
CA ASN A 300 32.82 -2.12 8.11
C ASN A 300 32.83 -3.62 7.79
N TYR A 301 34.00 -4.16 7.50
CA TYR A 301 34.13 -5.58 7.19
C TYR A 301 33.76 -6.43 8.41
N GLY A 302 32.90 -7.44 8.20
CA GLY A 302 32.49 -8.38 9.24
C GLY A 302 31.48 -7.85 10.26
N ILE A 303 31.12 -6.56 10.21
CA ILE A 303 30.05 -6.00 11.04
C ILE A 303 28.79 -5.95 10.19
N PRO A 304 27.74 -6.70 10.55
CA PRO A 304 26.51 -6.66 9.81
C PRO A 304 25.79 -5.33 9.99
N GLU A 305 25.01 -4.94 9.00
CA GLU A 305 24.16 -3.75 8.98
C GLU A 305 23.01 -3.98 7.99
N ILE A 306 22.01 -3.10 8.05
CA ILE A 306 20.87 -3.13 7.11
C ILE A 306 20.95 -1.92 6.22
N VAL A 307 21.00 -2.17 4.91
CA VAL A 307 21.04 -1.15 3.88
C VAL A 307 19.63 -0.91 3.38
N VAL A 308 19.22 0.35 3.35
CA VAL A 308 17.86 0.76 2.98
C VAL A 308 17.93 1.86 1.93
N THR A 309 17.02 1.79 0.95
CA THR A 309 16.77 2.88 0.00
C THR A 309 15.34 3.40 0.12
N THR A 310 15.19 4.71 -0.02
CA THR A 310 13.89 5.38 -0.07
C THR A 310 13.49 5.76 -1.49
N PHE A 311 12.24 6.16 -1.66
CA PHE A 311 11.68 6.60 -2.94
C PHE A 311 12.45 7.74 -3.61
N THR A 312 12.88 8.74 -2.84
CA THR A 312 13.63 9.90 -3.37
C THR A 312 15.12 9.59 -3.59
N GLY A 313 15.58 8.40 -3.21
CA GLY A 313 16.94 7.94 -3.45
C GLY A 313 17.89 8.03 -2.26
N TRP A 314 17.41 8.33 -1.04
CA TRP A 314 18.27 8.25 0.14
C TRP A 314 18.73 6.81 0.37
N LEU A 315 20.05 6.60 0.32
CA LEU A 315 20.70 5.36 0.71
C LEU A 315 21.33 5.53 2.10
N PHE A 316 20.87 4.72 3.05
CA PHE A 316 21.38 4.74 4.41
C PHE A 316 21.53 3.33 4.98
N GLY A 317 22.39 3.20 5.98
CA GLY A 317 22.58 1.99 6.76
C GLY A 317 21.98 2.12 8.16
N LEU A 318 21.48 1.01 8.70
CA LEU A 318 21.18 0.82 10.12
C LEU A 318 22.22 -0.14 10.70
N THR A 319 23.14 0.38 11.51
CA THR A 319 24.32 -0.35 12.00
C THR A 319 24.25 -0.61 13.50
N PHE A 320 24.80 -1.74 13.96
CA PHE A 320 24.93 -2.09 15.38
C PHE A 320 26.08 -1.36 16.07
N ALA A 321 26.98 -0.74 15.31
CA ALA A 321 28.09 0.00 15.88
C ALA A 321 27.55 1.23 16.61
N ASP A 322 27.58 1.15 17.94
CA ASP A 322 27.45 2.28 18.84
C ASP A 322 28.43 3.37 18.36
N GLN A 323 27.98 4.61 18.22
CA GLN A 323 28.91 5.75 18.01
C GLN A 323 29.93 5.86 19.17
N ASN A 324 29.75 5.04 20.21
CA ASN A 324 30.57 4.93 21.40
C ASN A 324 31.65 3.84 21.38
N ILE A 325 31.68 2.88 20.44
CA ILE A 325 32.79 1.88 20.38
C ILE A 325 34.06 2.50 19.75
N ASP A 326 33.95 3.69 19.17
CA ASP A 326 35.10 4.55 18.87
C ASP A 326 35.64 5.30 20.13
N LYS A 327 35.09 5.10 21.34
CA LYS A 327 35.50 5.84 22.57
C LYS A 327 36.85 5.49 23.17
N GLU A 328 37.43 4.34 22.91
CA GLU A 328 38.81 4.08 23.36
C GLU A 328 39.86 4.75 22.45
N ILE A 329 39.46 5.30 21.30
CA ILE A 329 40.31 6.08 20.38
C ILE A 329 40.08 7.61 20.54
N ILE A 330 39.19 8.05 21.44
CA ILE A 330 38.59 9.40 21.43
C ILE A 330 39.46 10.55 21.97
N LEU A 331 40.55 10.32 22.68
CA LEU A 331 41.36 11.43 23.21
C LEU A 331 42.15 12.18 22.14
N ASP A 332 42.60 11.52 21.06
CA ASP A 332 43.30 12.18 19.95
C ASP A 332 42.40 12.45 18.71
N SER A 333 41.25 11.76 18.61
CA SER A 333 40.39 11.78 17.41
C SER A 333 39.10 12.62 17.54
N SER A 334 38.72 13.05 18.74
CA SER A 334 37.56 13.93 18.98
C SER A 334 37.67 15.27 18.23
N ASN A 335 38.88 15.85 18.16
CA ASN A 335 39.14 17.04 17.36
C ASN A 335 39.05 16.76 15.85
N ILE A 336 39.34 15.54 15.39
CA ILE A 336 39.38 15.18 13.97
C ILE A 336 37.96 14.90 13.44
N ILE A 337 37.10 14.21 14.21
CA ILE A 337 35.71 13.90 13.81
C ILE A 337 34.84 15.17 13.79
N LEU A 338 34.97 16.03 14.82
CA LEU A 338 34.32 17.35 14.82
C LEU A 338 34.83 18.25 13.68
N ASN A 339 36.11 18.12 13.29
CA ASN A 339 36.64 18.82 12.14
C ASN A 339 36.10 18.27 10.82
N ASP A 340 35.87 16.95 10.69
CA ASP A 340 35.35 16.34 9.45
C ASP A 340 33.85 16.67 9.23
N GLU A 341 33.04 16.73 10.29
CA GLU A 341 31.66 17.23 10.21
C GLU A 341 31.61 18.73 9.89
N LYS A 342 32.44 19.54 10.55
CA LYS A 342 32.57 20.97 10.22
C LYS A 342 33.03 21.19 8.79
N GLN A 343 33.98 20.38 8.31
CA GLN A 343 34.47 20.43 6.95
C GLN A 343 33.37 20.04 5.96
N LYS A 344 32.61 18.97 6.20
CA LYS A 344 31.44 18.61 5.38
C LYS A 344 30.42 19.74 5.32
N ILE A 345 30.12 20.39 6.45
CA ILE A 345 29.20 21.53 6.49
C ILE A 345 29.75 22.71 5.67
N LEU A 346 31.05 22.97 5.73
CA LEU A 346 31.70 24.01 4.92
C LEU A 346 31.63 23.68 3.44
N ASP A 347 31.95 22.45 3.05
CA ASP A 347 31.90 21.98 1.66
C ASP A 347 30.48 22.10 1.11
N ILE A 348 29.45 21.66 1.86
CA ILE A 348 28.03 21.80 1.49
C ILE A 348 27.66 23.29 1.35
N ARG A 349 28.11 24.17 2.25
CA ARG A 349 27.85 25.62 2.14
C ARG A 349 28.46 26.22 0.88
N THR A 350 29.67 25.80 0.50
CA THR A 350 30.30 26.26 -0.75
C THR A 350 29.53 25.77 -1.97
N GLU A 351 29.14 24.50 -1.99
CA GLU A 351 28.37 23.91 -3.08
C GLU A 351 27.01 24.58 -3.24
N VAL A 352 26.30 24.83 -2.12
CA VAL A 352 25.01 25.55 -2.13
C VAL A 352 25.17 26.96 -2.70
N SER A 353 26.18 27.71 -2.28
CA SER A 353 26.45 29.07 -2.79
C SER A 353 26.73 29.07 -4.31
N ASP A 354 27.52 28.11 -4.78
CA ASP A 354 27.80 27.97 -6.21
C ASP A 354 26.56 27.57 -7.02
N LEU A 355 25.76 26.63 -6.52
CA LEU A 355 24.50 26.22 -7.14
C LEU A 355 23.48 27.36 -7.16
N GLU A 356 23.34 28.12 -6.07
CA GLU A 356 22.47 29.29 -6.01
C GLU A 356 22.84 30.33 -7.08
N ARG A 357 24.14 30.60 -7.24
CA ARG A 357 24.65 31.50 -8.28
C ARG A 357 24.33 30.98 -9.69
N LEU A 358 24.58 29.70 -9.96
CA LEU A 358 24.30 29.09 -11.26
C LEU A 358 22.80 29.10 -11.58
N VAL A 359 21.95 28.76 -10.62
CA VAL A 359 20.48 28.78 -10.76
C VAL A 359 19.99 30.20 -11.00
N ALA A 360 20.52 31.22 -10.30
CA ALA A 360 20.16 32.61 -10.52
C ALA A 360 20.48 33.08 -11.96
N ILE A 361 21.66 32.72 -12.48
CA ILE A 361 22.05 33.03 -13.86
C ILE A 361 21.07 32.38 -14.86
N GLN A 362 20.74 31.10 -14.68
CA GLN A 362 19.83 30.41 -15.59
C GLN A 362 18.38 30.91 -15.48
N ARG A 363 17.93 31.31 -14.29
CA ARG A 363 16.62 31.96 -14.09
C ARG A 363 16.52 33.28 -14.85
N ASN A 364 17.54 34.14 -14.76
CA ASN A 364 17.58 35.39 -15.51
C ASN A 364 17.55 35.14 -17.03
N ARG A 365 18.33 34.16 -17.51
CA ARG A 365 18.28 33.75 -18.92
C ARG A 365 16.88 33.28 -19.33
N TYR A 366 16.24 32.43 -18.52
CA TYR A 366 14.88 31.95 -18.78
C TYR A 366 13.84 33.09 -18.86
N LEU A 367 13.95 34.08 -17.96
CA LEU A 367 13.09 35.27 -17.96
C LEU A 367 13.32 36.13 -19.22
N GLU A 368 14.57 36.35 -19.61
CA GLU A 368 14.87 37.07 -20.85
C GLU A 368 14.34 36.34 -22.09
N PHE A 369 14.46 35.01 -22.14
CA PHE A 369 13.97 34.20 -23.25
C PHE A 369 12.43 34.21 -23.37
N THR A 370 11.72 34.17 -22.24
CA THR A 370 10.24 34.24 -22.22
C THR A 370 9.72 35.61 -22.62
N GLN A 371 10.47 36.69 -22.35
CA GLN A 371 10.10 38.05 -22.79
C GLN A 371 10.41 38.32 -24.27
N LYS A 372 11.52 37.79 -24.79
CA LYS A 372 12.02 38.10 -26.14
C LYS A 372 11.52 37.14 -27.23
N SER A 373 11.01 35.96 -26.89
CA SER A 373 10.63 34.93 -27.87
C SER A 373 9.25 34.34 -27.60
N SER A 374 8.46 34.10 -28.66
CA SER A 374 7.15 33.42 -28.58
C SER A 374 7.27 31.89 -28.46
N ARG A 375 8.39 31.37 -27.95
CA ARG A 375 8.59 29.92 -27.82
C ARG A 375 7.84 29.38 -26.59
N PRO A 376 7.30 28.15 -26.66
CA PRO A 376 6.57 27.56 -25.55
C PRO A 376 7.50 27.28 -24.36
N SER A 377 7.04 27.62 -23.15
CA SER A 377 7.68 27.21 -21.90
C SER A 377 7.47 25.71 -21.68
N VAL A 378 8.54 25.01 -21.31
CA VAL A 378 8.48 23.59 -20.96
C VAL A 378 8.31 23.46 -19.45
N LEU A 379 7.31 22.70 -19.03
CA LEU A 379 7.07 22.37 -17.63
C LEU A 379 7.89 21.14 -17.23
N PRO A 380 8.45 21.12 -16.01
CA PRO A 380 9.10 19.92 -15.49
C PRO A 380 8.04 18.84 -15.27
N TYR A 381 8.28 17.65 -15.83
CA TYR A 381 7.51 16.46 -15.49
C TYR A 381 8.11 15.83 -14.24
N LEU A 382 7.35 15.83 -13.15
CA LEU A 382 7.72 15.23 -11.87
C LEU A 382 6.95 13.92 -11.72
N ALA A 383 7.61 12.91 -11.15
CA ALA A 383 6.91 11.69 -10.83
C ALA A 383 6.07 11.86 -9.55
N ILE A 384 4.81 11.46 -9.63
CA ILE A 384 3.90 11.41 -8.48
C ILE A 384 3.55 9.95 -8.22
N LYS A 385 3.86 9.50 -7.01
CA LYS A 385 3.41 8.21 -6.50
C LYS A 385 2.17 8.45 -5.65
N ASN A 386 1.05 7.85 -6.03
CA ASN A 386 -0.19 7.97 -5.30
C ASN A 386 -0.80 6.59 -5.01
N SER A 387 -1.55 6.51 -3.91
CA SER A 387 -2.31 5.30 -3.57
C SER A 387 -3.50 5.66 -2.70
N MET A 388 -4.66 5.07 -3.01
CA MET A 388 -5.86 5.12 -2.18
C MET A 388 -6.28 3.70 -1.81
N PHE A 389 -6.39 3.41 -0.52
CA PHE A 389 -6.81 2.09 -0.03
C PHE A 389 -7.67 2.21 1.23
N LEU A 390 -8.53 1.21 1.44
CA LEU A 390 -9.39 1.09 2.61
C LEU A 390 -8.66 0.33 3.72
N ASP A 391 -8.57 0.94 4.89
CA ASP A 391 -8.23 0.27 6.14
C ASP A 391 -9.48 -0.44 6.69
N THR A 392 -9.45 -1.76 6.65
CA THR A 392 -10.57 -2.63 7.03
C THR A 392 -10.93 -2.52 8.50
N ASP A 393 -9.95 -2.25 9.38
CA ASP A 393 -10.15 -2.35 10.82
C ASP A 393 -10.76 -1.06 11.39
N ASN A 394 -10.38 0.08 10.81
CA ASN A 394 -10.85 1.41 11.19
C ASN A 394 -11.95 1.94 10.27
N LEU A 395 -12.20 1.26 9.14
CA LEU A 395 -13.17 1.63 8.10
C LEU A 395 -12.87 3.01 7.47
N ILE A 396 -11.58 3.33 7.30
CA ILE A 396 -11.10 4.65 6.84
C ILE A 396 -10.31 4.46 5.55
N TYR A 397 -10.47 5.37 4.60
CA TYR A 397 -9.60 5.43 3.43
C TYR A 397 -8.34 6.23 3.71
N HIS A 398 -7.21 5.64 3.35
CA HIS A 398 -5.93 6.31 3.32
C HIS A 398 -5.64 6.76 1.89
N LEU A 399 -5.39 8.05 1.71
CA LEU A 399 -4.88 8.64 0.49
C LEU A 399 -3.45 9.10 0.73
N ILE A 400 -2.50 8.46 0.07
CA ILE A 400 -1.08 8.79 0.16
C ILE A 400 -0.65 9.40 -1.16
N ILE A 401 -0.02 10.57 -1.08
CA ILE A 401 0.57 11.29 -2.22
C ILE A 401 2.04 11.55 -1.88
N GLU A 402 2.94 11.11 -2.74
CA GLU A 402 4.38 11.21 -2.57
C GLU A 402 5.03 11.74 -3.86
N LEU A 403 5.96 12.70 -3.70
CA LEU A 403 6.67 13.38 -4.78
C LEU A 403 8.18 13.23 -4.65
N GLU A 404 8.87 13.39 -5.78
CA GLU A 404 10.34 13.50 -5.83
C GLU A 404 10.89 14.75 -5.13
N ALA A 405 10.08 15.82 -5.09
CA ALA A 405 10.40 17.09 -4.46
C ALA A 405 9.45 17.39 -3.30
N THR A 406 9.79 18.38 -2.49
CA THR A 406 8.93 18.80 -1.39
C THR A 406 7.61 19.38 -1.91
N ILE A 407 6.53 19.08 -1.20
CA ILE A 407 5.18 19.55 -1.50
C ILE A 407 5.07 20.98 -0.97
N ASP A 408 4.57 21.91 -1.79
CA ASP A 408 4.20 23.25 -1.33
C ASP A 408 2.73 23.24 -0.86
N ASN A 409 1.83 22.82 -1.75
CA ASN A 409 0.42 22.66 -1.43
C ASN A 409 -0.24 21.56 -2.26
N ILE A 410 -1.31 20.99 -1.70
CA ILE A 410 -2.24 20.08 -2.38
C ILE A 410 -3.65 20.65 -2.23
N LEU A 411 -4.30 20.96 -3.34
CA LEU A 411 -5.71 21.33 -3.37
C LEU A 411 -6.54 20.10 -3.74
N LEU A 412 -7.55 19.82 -2.93
CA LEU A 412 -8.51 18.75 -3.13
C LEU A 412 -9.85 19.35 -3.50
N GLN A 413 -10.37 18.91 -4.65
CA GLN A 413 -11.70 19.25 -5.15
C GLN A 413 -12.51 17.95 -5.25
N CYS A 414 -13.74 17.94 -4.74
CA CYS A 414 -14.62 16.80 -4.96
C CYS A 414 -16.07 17.23 -5.20
N ASN A 415 -16.76 16.46 -6.05
CA ASN A 415 -18.20 16.56 -6.31
C ASN A 415 -19.05 15.69 -5.37
N CYS A 416 -18.41 14.99 -4.43
CA CYS A 416 -19.02 14.14 -3.42
C CYS A 416 -18.74 14.67 -2.02
N SER A 417 -19.66 14.42 -1.09
CA SER A 417 -19.49 14.68 0.35
C SER A 417 -18.42 13.73 0.91
N ILE A 418 -17.29 14.28 1.37
CA ILE A 418 -16.22 13.49 2.00
C ILE A 418 -15.80 14.18 3.29
N ASN A 419 -15.63 13.37 4.33
CA ASN A 419 -15.12 13.82 5.62
C ASN A 419 -13.65 13.45 5.75
N PHE A 420 -12.78 14.46 5.86
CA PHE A 420 -11.36 14.30 6.16
C PHE A 420 -11.13 14.30 7.67
N ILE A 421 -10.27 13.39 8.14
CA ILE A 421 -9.87 13.25 9.54
C ILE A 421 -8.47 13.86 9.68
N ASP A 422 -8.34 14.84 10.58
CA ASP A 422 -7.05 15.45 10.87
C ASP A 422 -6.14 14.45 11.60
N ILE A 423 -4.93 14.24 11.07
CA ILE A 423 -3.93 13.34 11.64
C ILE A 423 -3.01 14.18 12.52
N GLU A 424 -3.28 14.22 13.82
CA GLU A 424 -2.59 15.10 14.78
C GLU A 424 -1.06 14.92 14.84
N ASN A 425 -0.54 13.74 14.47
CA ASN A 425 0.88 13.40 14.70
C ASN A 425 1.77 13.30 13.44
N ASN A 426 1.22 13.22 12.22
CA ASN A 426 2.02 12.94 11.00
C ASN A 426 1.98 14.02 9.92
N ASN A 427 0.95 14.88 9.89
CA ASN A 427 0.86 15.94 8.88
C ASN A 427 1.19 17.30 9.50
N SER A 428 2.38 17.82 9.19
CA SER A 428 2.75 19.23 9.46
C SER A 428 2.06 20.22 8.51
N ALA A 429 0.99 19.80 7.84
CA ALA A 429 0.28 20.58 6.86
C ALA A 429 -0.86 21.38 7.51
N VAL A 430 -0.98 22.64 7.15
CA VAL A 430 -2.10 23.49 7.56
C VAL A 430 -3.27 23.28 6.59
N VAL A 431 -4.44 23.02 7.15
CA VAL A 431 -5.67 22.75 6.39
C VAL A 431 -6.51 24.02 6.28
N SER A 432 -6.91 24.35 5.05
CA SER A 432 -7.87 25.43 4.76
C SER A 432 -9.07 24.86 4.01
N LYS A 433 -10.26 24.96 4.61
CA LYS A 433 -11.52 24.57 3.97
C LYS A 433 -12.16 25.80 3.34
N SER A 434 -12.30 25.79 2.02
CA SER A 434 -12.93 26.88 1.27
C SER A 434 -14.44 26.63 1.15
N LYS A 435 -15.23 27.71 1.20
CA LYS A 435 -16.67 27.61 0.95
C LYS A 435 -16.91 27.28 -0.52
N CYS A 436 -17.68 26.24 -0.77
CA CYS A 436 -18.11 25.90 -2.12
C CYS A 436 -19.31 26.78 -2.51
N LYS A 437 -19.36 27.22 -3.77
CA LYS A 437 -20.53 27.91 -4.32
C LYS A 437 -21.54 26.87 -4.80
N GLU A 438 -22.83 27.12 -4.59
CA GLU A 438 -23.89 26.20 -5.03
C GLU A 438 -24.00 26.07 -6.56
N GLU A 439 -23.49 27.05 -7.29
CA GLU A 439 -23.43 27.03 -8.77
C GLU A 439 -22.34 26.10 -9.32
N ASP A 440 -21.30 25.82 -8.52
CA ASP A 440 -20.22 24.91 -8.89
C ASP A 440 -20.61 23.49 -8.44
N ASP A 441 -20.38 22.45 -9.26
CA ASP A 441 -20.60 21.01 -8.91
C ASP A 441 -19.63 20.50 -7.81
N ASN A 442 -19.09 21.41 -7.00
CA ASN A 442 -18.11 21.14 -5.97
C ASN A 442 -18.82 21.05 -4.61
N LYS A 443 -18.75 19.89 -3.98
CA LYS A 443 -19.19 19.70 -2.60
C LYS A 443 -18.05 19.91 -1.59
N LEU A 444 -16.80 19.83 -2.06
CA LEU A 444 -15.62 19.94 -1.22
C LEU A 444 -14.48 20.68 -1.91
N LEU A 445 -13.92 21.67 -1.21
CA LEU A 445 -12.68 22.37 -1.57
C LEU A 445 -11.78 22.50 -0.34
N ILE A 446 -10.67 21.77 -0.31
CA ILE A 446 -9.70 21.81 0.79
C ILE A 446 -8.31 22.07 0.23
N THR A 447 -7.55 22.97 0.84
CA THR A 447 -6.13 23.17 0.55
C THR A 447 -5.29 22.73 1.75
N TYR A 448 -4.38 21.80 1.51
CA TYR A 448 -3.33 21.41 2.44
C TYR A 448 -2.04 22.15 2.06
N ARG A 449 -1.51 22.97 2.96
CA ARG A 449 -0.24 23.66 2.78
C ARG A 449 0.82 23.04 3.68
N CYS A 450 1.86 22.46 3.09
CA CYS A 450 2.95 21.86 3.84
C CYS A 450 3.92 22.95 4.32
N GLN A 451 4.18 23.03 5.62
CA GLN A 451 5.11 24.02 6.19
C GLN A 451 6.55 23.52 6.24
N LEU A 452 6.72 22.20 6.39
CA LEU A 452 8.02 21.54 6.40
C LEU A 452 8.35 20.98 5.01
N ASN A 453 9.61 20.62 4.80
CA ASN A 453 10.11 19.93 3.61
C ASN A 453 9.57 18.49 3.54
N THR A 454 8.26 18.34 3.38
CA THR A 454 7.57 17.05 3.29
C THR A 454 7.46 16.61 1.85
N THR A 455 7.93 15.41 1.54
CA THR A 455 7.82 14.77 0.22
C THR A 455 6.57 13.87 0.13
N LYS A 456 6.02 13.46 1.27
CA LYS A 456 4.86 12.58 1.39
C LYS A 456 3.77 13.23 2.25
N LEU A 457 2.53 13.17 1.78
CA LEU A 457 1.32 13.56 2.53
C LEU A 457 0.38 12.36 2.62
N GLU A 458 -0.04 12.02 3.84
CA GLU A 458 -1.03 10.97 4.10
C GLU A 458 -2.32 11.61 4.62
N LEU A 459 -3.43 11.33 3.97
CA LEU A 459 -4.74 11.87 4.31
C LEU A 459 -5.70 10.73 4.65
N LYS A 460 -6.43 10.89 5.75
CA LYS A 460 -7.49 9.96 6.16
C LYS A 460 -8.84 10.54 5.82
N MET A 461 -9.67 9.76 5.15
CA MET A 461 -11.01 10.19 4.77
C MET A 461 -12.03 9.07 4.91
N TRP A 462 -13.30 9.44 5.03
CA TRP A 462 -14.43 8.53 4.94
C TRP A 462 -15.61 9.21 4.23
N SER A 463 -16.47 8.39 3.64
CA SER A 463 -17.68 8.81 2.92
C SER A 463 -18.87 7.97 3.37
N HIS A 464 -20.08 8.48 3.16
CA HIS A 464 -21.29 7.67 3.29
C HIS A 464 -21.36 6.65 2.16
N GLU A 465 -21.99 5.50 2.41
CA GLU A 465 -22.23 4.50 1.37
C GLU A 465 -23.34 4.99 0.43
N GLY A 466 -23.13 4.84 -0.89
CA GLY A 466 -24.01 5.38 -1.93
C GLY A 466 -23.54 6.72 -2.53
N ASP A 467 -22.84 7.52 -1.72
CA ASP A 467 -22.14 8.73 -2.15
C ASP A 467 -20.99 8.35 -3.08
N HIS A 468 -20.96 8.94 -4.28
CA HIS A 468 -19.97 8.63 -5.31
C HIS A 468 -19.57 9.86 -6.10
N GLY A 469 -18.35 9.84 -6.65
CA GLY A 469 -17.81 10.97 -7.36
C GLY A 469 -16.33 10.83 -7.70
N VAL A 470 -15.72 11.95 -8.05
CA VAL A 470 -14.29 12.06 -8.36
C VAL A 470 -13.65 13.06 -7.42
N LEU A 471 -12.65 12.61 -6.68
CA LEU A 471 -11.75 13.44 -5.90
C LEU A 471 -10.55 13.82 -6.77
N THR A 472 -10.43 15.09 -7.08
CA THR A 472 -9.34 15.65 -7.87
C THR A 472 -8.32 16.30 -6.94
N ALA A 473 -7.07 15.87 -7.04
CA ALA A 473 -5.95 16.42 -6.28
C ALA A 473 -5.01 17.20 -7.21
N TYR A 474 -4.89 18.50 -6.95
CA TYR A 474 -3.98 19.42 -7.62
C TYR A 474 -2.72 19.55 -6.77
N ILE A 475 -1.61 19.06 -7.27
CA ILE A 475 -0.38 18.88 -6.50
C ILE A 475 0.64 19.90 -7.00
N THR A 476 1.09 20.77 -6.10
CA THR A 476 2.08 21.82 -6.38
C THR A 476 3.37 21.52 -5.62
N PRO A 477 4.49 21.26 -6.30
CA PRO A 477 5.80 21.07 -5.69
C PRO A 477 6.44 22.42 -5.32
N LEU A 478 7.42 22.39 -4.43
CA LEU A 478 8.29 23.51 -4.11
C LEU A 478 9.46 23.60 -5.11
N LEU A 479 9.14 23.69 -6.40
CA LEU A 479 10.11 23.83 -7.49
C LEU A 479 9.86 25.08 -8.33
N GLN A 480 10.89 25.48 -9.09
CA GLN A 480 10.83 26.59 -10.04
C GLN A 480 11.21 26.08 -11.44
N PRO A 481 10.37 26.27 -12.48
CA PRO A 481 9.08 26.97 -12.46
C PRO A 481 8.02 26.21 -11.67
N LYS A 482 7.08 26.95 -11.07
CA LYS A 482 5.92 26.36 -10.39
C LYS A 482 5.04 25.68 -11.43
N SER A 483 4.81 24.39 -11.24
CA SER A 483 3.89 23.58 -12.02
C SER A 483 2.82 23.02 -11.10
N CYS A 484 1.67 22.64 -11.67
CA CYS A 484 0.66 21.88 -10.97
C CYS A 484 0.38 20.62 -11.78
N GLN A 485 0.34 19.47 -11.11
CA GLN A 485 -0.10 18.22 -11.71
C GLN A 485 -1.41 17.78 -11.08
N VAL A 486 -2.28 17.19 -11.88
CA VAL A 486 -3.63 16.78 -11.47
C VAL A 486 -3.70 15.26 -11.39
N CYS A 487 -4.19 14.75 -10.26
CA CYS A 487 -4.46 13.33 -10.03
C CYS A 487 -5.94 13.12 -9.68
N ASN A 488 -6.59 12.14 -10.30
CA ASN A 488 -8.00 11.85 -10.09
C ASN A 488 -8.18 10.52 -9.34
N PHE A 489 -9.02 10.52 -8.31
CA PHE A 489 -9.40 9.34 -7.53
C PHE A 489 -10.91 9.15 -7.61
N SER A 490 -11.34 7.96 -8.04
CA SER A 490 -12.77 7.63 -8.11
C SER A 490 -13.26 7.11 -6.77
N ILE A 491 -14.30 7.74 -6.23
CA ILE A 491 -15.03 7.29 -5.04
C ILE A 491 -16.20 6.46 -5.52
N LYS A 492 -16.14 5.17 -5.20
CA LYS A 492 -17.12 4.17 -5.63
C LYS A 492 -18.35 4.22 -4.71
N PRO A 493 -19.58 4.06 -5.23
CA PRO A 493 -20.79 4.01 -4.43
C PRO A 493 -20.75 2.96 -3.31
N LEU A 494 -20.28 1.75 -3.61
CA LEU A 494 -20.15 0.65 -2.66
C LEU A 494 -18.73 0.55 -2.12
N LEU A 495 -18.21 1.65 -1.59
CA LEU A 495 -16.82 1.78 -1.14
C LEU A 495 -16.43 0.77 -0.05
N TYR A 496 -17.32 0.42 0.89
CA TYR A 496 -16.98 -0.50 1.99
C TYR A 496 -17.05 -1.99 1.65
N HIS A 497 -17.12 -2.33 0.37
CA HIS A 497 -17.13 -3.71 -0.11
C HIS A 497 -15.71 -4.11 -0.55
N GLN A 498 -15.29 -5.32 -0.19
CA GLN A 498 -14.01 -5.87 -0.62
C GLN A 498 -14.25 -7.17 -1.37
N ARG A 499 -13.58 -7.35 -2.50
CA ARG A 499 -13.61 -8.61 -3.25
C ARG A 499 -13.14 -9.75 -2.35
N THR A 500 -13.82 -10.89 -2.45
CA THR A 500 -13.46 -12.12 -1.75
C THR A 500 -13.48 -13.28 -2.72
N ASN A 501 -12.69 -14.32 -2.43
CA ASN A 501 -12.72 -15.58 -3.19
C ASN A 501 -13.08 -16.77 -2.27
N LYS A 502 -13.63 -16.51 -1.08
CA LYS A 502 -14.08 -17.57 -0.16
C LYS A 502 -15.37 -18.18 -0.69
N TYR A 503 -15.45 -19.51 -0.67
CA TYR A 503 -16.71 -20.21 -0.92
C TYR A 503 -17.75 -19.74 0.08
N VAL A 504 -18.81 -19.15 -0.45
CA VAL A 504 -19.90 -18.57 0.34
C VAL A 504 -20.77 -19.71 0.85
N THR A 505 -20.74 -19.95 2.16
CA THR A 505 -21.51 -21.02 2.81
C THR A 505 -22.98 -20.65 3.00
N CYS A 506 -23.32 -19.36 3.04
CA CYS A 506 -24.68 -18.86 3.22
C CYS A 506 -25.21 -18.28 1.91
N GLN A 507 -26.28 -18.84 1.35
CA GLN A 507 -26.91 -18.31 0.16
C GLN A 507 -27.68 -17.02 0.51
N PRO A 508 -27.34 -15.87 -0.10
CA PRO A 508 -28.08 -14.64 0.14
C PRO A 508 -29.53 -14.78 -0.32
N GLN A 509 -30.46 -14.21 0.43
CA GLN A 509 -31.90 -14.39 0.18
C GLN A 509 -32.50 -13.32 -0.73
N SER A 510 -31.91 -12.13 -0.78
CA SER A 510 -32.40 -11.04 -1.64
C SER A 510 -31.62 -11.01 -2.96
N PHE A 511 -32.29 -10.60 -4.04
CA PHE A 511 -31.67 -10.53 -5.36
C PHE A 511 -32.15 -9.35 -6.20
N LEU A 512 -31.31 -8.96 -7.16
CA LEU A 512 -31.57 -7.99 -8.21
C LEU A 512 -31.11 -8.62 -9.53
N THR A 513 -32.03 -8.77 -10.48
CA THR A 513 -31.72 -9.18 -11.84
C THR A 513 -32.00 -8.04 -12.81
N LEU A 514 -31.07 -7.82 -13.71
CA LEU A 514 -31.11 -6.79 -14.74
C LEU A 514 -30.94 -7.48 -16.08
N SER A 515 -31.87 -7.27 -17.01
CA SER A 515 -31.77 -7.78 -18.36
C SER A 515 -31.96 -6.67 -19.38
N GLY A 516 -31.28 -6.74 -20.51
CA GLY A 516 -31.37 -5.70 -21.52
C GLY A 516 -30.38 -5.85 -22.67
N GLY A 517 -30.44 -4.91 -23.62
CA GLY A 517 -29.62 -4.91 -24.83
C GLY A 517 -28.20 -4.37 -24.66
N PHE A 518 -27.49 -4.70 -23.57
CA PHE A 518 -26.13 -4.22 -23.29
C PHE A 518 -25.05 -5.28 -23.56
N SER A 519 -23.84 -4.81 -23.85
CA SER A 519 -22.67 -5.67 -24.06
C SER A 519 -22.02 -6.12 -22.75
N LEU A 520 -21.17 -7.17 -22.83
CA LEU A 520 -20.38 -7.63 -21.68
C LEU A 520 -19.49 -6.51 -21.11
N SER A 521 -18.87 -5.72 -21.99
CA SER A 521 -18.01 -4.59 -21.60
C SER A 521 -18.77 -3.48 -20.87
N GLU A 522 -20.04 -3.27 -21.23
CA GLU A 522 -20.90 -2.29 -20.55
C GLU A 522 -21.33 -2.76 -19.18
N ALA A 523 -21.76 -4.03 -19.06
CA ALA A 523 -22.05 -4.64 -17.77
C ALA A 523 -20.83 -4.57 -16.84
N HIS A 524 -19.65 -4.89 -17.36
CA HIS A 524 -18.39 -4.82 -16.64
C HIS A 524 -18.07 -3.39 -16.18
N LEU A 525 -18.22 -2.39 -17.05
CA LEU A 525 -17.98 -0.99 -16.72
C LEU A 525 -18.94 -0.48 -15.63
N TRP A 526 -20.23 -0.81 -15.72
CA TRP A 526 -21.22 -0.40 -14.71
C TRP A 526 -20.90 -1.00 -13.33
N LEU A 527 -20.54 -2.28 -13.29
CA LEU A 527 -20.14 -2.93 -12.03
C LEU A 527 -18.82 -2.35 -11.51
N SER A 528 -17.83 -2.14 -12.36
CA SER A 528 -16.53 -1.52 -12.01
C SER A 528 -16.66 -0.08 -11.49
N ASN A 529 -17.67 0.66 -11.97
CA ASN A 529 -18.00 1.99 -11.45
C ASN A 529 -18.66 1.93 -10.06
N CYS A 530 -19.38 0.86 -9.74
CA CYS A 530 -20.09 0.68 -8.48
C CYS A 530 -19.24 0.07 -7.36
N LEU A 531 -18.42 -0.95 -7.69
CA LEU A 531 -17.69 -1.79 -6.74
C LEU A 531 -16.17 -1.65 -6.91
N PRO A 532 -15.39 -1.61 -5.81
CA PRO A 532 -13.94 -1.62 -5.86
C PRO A 532 -13.39 -3.02 -6.13
N GLY A 533 -12.19 -3.13 -6.75
CA GLY A 533 -11.49 -4.41 -6.93
C GLY A 533 -11.96 -5.28 -8.09
N ILE A 534 -12.78 -4.71 -8.99
CA ILE A 534 -13.06 -5.28 -10.31
C ILE A 534 -11.90 -4.88 -11.25
N PRO A 535 -11.37 -5.81 -12.08
CA PRO A 535 -10.28 -5.50 -13.01
C PRO A 535 -10.69 -4.41 -14.01
N GLU A 536 -9.71 -3.80 -14.68
CA GLU A 536 -9.95 -2.76 -15.68
C GLU A 536 -10.62 -3.32 -16.95
N LYS A 537 -10.33 -4.59 -17.26
CA LYS A 537 -10.85 -5.29 -18.45
C LYS A 537 -11.58 -6.56 -18.03
N PRO A 538 -12.71 -6.90 -18.69
CA PRO A 538 -13.37 -8.17 -18.47
C PRO A 538 -12.46 -9.32 -18.91
N THR A 539 -12.56 -10.45 -18.21
CA THR A 539 -11.92 -11.69 -18.65
C THR A 539 -12.53 -12.16 -19.98
N ALA A 540 -11.82 -13.02 -20.71
CA ALA A 540 -12.31 -13.57 -21.98
C ALA A 540 -13.50 -14.56 -21.81
N GLN A 541 -14.04 -14.72 -20.60
CA GLN A 541 -15.15 -15.61 -20.30
C GLN A 541 -16.49 -14.93 -20.57
N GLU A 542 -17.47 -15.68 -21.07
CA GLU A 542 -18.81 -15.15 -21.38
C GLU A 542 -19.65 -14.86 -20.13
N ASN A 543 -19.43 -15.65 -19.06
CA ASN A 543 -20.07 -15.50 -17.76
C ASN A 543 -18.98 -15.20 -16.72
N ILE A 544 -19.11 -14.07 -16.03
CA ILE A 544 -18.14 -13.63 -15.04
C ILE A 544 -18.83 -13.53 -13.69
N GLU A 545 -18.20 -14.09 -12.67
CA GLU A 545 -18.70 -14.10 -11.30
C GLU A 545 -17.68 -13.47 -10.35
N TYR A 546 -18.13 -12.54 -9.52
CA TYR A 546 -17.36 -11.94 -8.44
C TYR A 546 -18.15 -12.00 -7.14
N SER A 547 -17.45 -12.27 -6.05
CA SER A 547 -18.01 -12.15 -4.71
C SER A 547 -17.34 -11.02 -3.93
N PHE A 548 -18.14 -10.29 -3.16
CA PHE A 548 -17.69 -9.21 -2.31
C PHE A 548 -18.23 -9.41 -0.90
N LYS A 549 -17.48 -8.95 0.09
CA LYS A 549 -17.91 -8.88 1.48
C LYS A 549 -17.95 -7.43 1.92
N SER A 550 -19.07 -7.01 2.54
CA SER A 550 -19.15 -5.74 3.24
C SER A 550 -18.31 -5.80 4.51
N ILE A 551 -17.37 -4.89 4.68
CA ILE A 551 -16.50 -4.86 5.87
C ILE A 551 -17.28 -4.35 7.09
N ILE A 552 -18.30 -3.50 6.87
CA ILE A 552 -19.07 -2.90 7.96
C ILE A 552 -20.05 -3.90 8.55
N VAL A 553 -20.83 -4.59 7.72
CA VAL A 553 -21.96 -5.42 8.17
C VAL A 553 -21.70 -6.92 8.01
N ASP A 554 -20.56 -7.29 7.41
CA ASP A 554 -20.16 -8.69 7.14
C ASP A 554 -21.09 -9.44 6.16
N THR A 555 -21.95 -8.72 5.44
CA THR A 555 -22.82 -9.25 4.39
C THR A 555 -22.06 -9.56 3.09
N ILE A 556 -22.64 -10.41 2.25
CA ILE A 556 -22.02 -10.86 0.99
C ILE A 556 -22.81 -10.33 -0.20
N ILE A 557 -22.11 -9.95 -1.27
CA ILE A 557 -22.66 -9.66 -2.59
C ILE A 557 -22.06 -10.67 -3.57
N LEU A 558 -22.92 -11.41 -4.26
CA LEU A 558 -22.57 -12.26 -5.39
C LEU A 558 -23.03 -11.57 -6.68
N CYS A 559 -22.09 -11.16 -7.52
CA CYS A 559 -22.35 -10.54 -8.82
C CYS A 559 -21.99 -11.52 -9.92
N ALA A 560 -23.00 -12.04 -10.63
CA ALA A 560 -22.82 -12.82 -11.85
C ALA A 560 -23.32 -12.01 -13.03
N TYR A 561 -22.53 -11.85 -14.08
CA TYR A 561 -22.95 -11.10 -15.26
C TYR A 561 -22.44 -11.73 -16.56
N SER A 562 -23.22 -11.51 -17.61
CA SER A 562 -22.93 -11.96 -18.96
C SER A 562 -23.48 -10.94 -19.96
N ARG A 563 -23.35 -11.22 -21.25
CA ARG A 563 -23.93 -10.36 -22.28
C ARG A 563 -25.44 -10.25 -22.10
N GLY A 564 -25.93 -9.05 -21.82
CA GLY A 564 -27.35 -8.73 -21.67
C GLY A 564 -28.00 -9.16 -20.36
N SER A 565 -27.25 -9.69 -19.38
CA SER A 565 -27.79 -10.04 -18.06
C SER A 565 -26.81 -9.76 -16.92
N ILE A 566 -27.33 -9.22 -15.80
CA ILE A 566 -26.60 -9.04 -14.55
C ILE A 566 -27.49 -9.56 -13.41
N ASN A 567 -26.98 -10.52 -12.67
CA ASN A 567 -27.64 -11.15 -11.53
C ASN A 567 -26.84 -10.87 -10.26
N ILE A 568 -27.46 -10.18 -9.33
CA ILE A 568 -26.85 -9.79 -8.06
C ILE A 568 -27.64 -10.44 -6.94
N LYS A 569 -26.98 -11.21 -6.08
CA LYS A 569 -27.57 -11.77 -4.85
C LYS A 569 -26.87 -11.19 -3.63
N THR A 570 -27.63 -10.70 -2.67
CA THR A 570 -27.06 -10.11 -1.45
C THR A 570 -28.04 -10.09 -0.30
N ASP A 571 -27.53 -10.07 0.93
CA ASP A 571 -28.32 -9.78 2.13
C ASP A 571 -28.31 -8.28 2.49
N ASN A 572 -27.56 -7.46 1.74
CA ASN A 572 -27.49 -6.02 1.94
C ASN A 572 -28.54 -5.30 1.07
N ILE A 573 -29.61 -4.83 1.72
CA ILE A 573 -30.74 -4.17 1.07
C ILE A 573 -30.33 -2.81 0.48
N THR A 574 -29.54 -2.04 1.23
CA THR A 574 -28.97 -0.77 0.79
C THR A 574 -28.13 -0.95 -0.47
N ALA A 575 -27.34 -2.03 -0.55
CA ALA A 575 -26.54 -2.32 -1.75
C ALA A 575 -27.40 -2.56 -3.00
N ILE A 576 -28.56 -3.23 -2.86
CA ILE A 576 -29.52 -3.42 -3.98
C ILE A 576 -30.04 -2.06 -4.45
N SER A 577 -30.46 -1.19 -3.53
CA SER A 577 -30.96 0.15 -3.86
C SER A 577 -29.90 0.97 -4.61
N ILE A 578 -28.66 1.01 -4.08
CA ILE A 578 -27.54 1.74 -4.68
C ILE A 578 -27.20 1.21 -6.09
N LEU A 579 -27.12 -0.11 -6.25
CA LEU A 579 -26.81 -0.73 -7.55
C LEU A 579 -27.91 -0.48 -8.57
N LYS A 580 -29.17 -0.64 -8.17
CA LYS A 580 -30.33 -0.36 -9.02
C LYS A 580 -30.30 1.08 -9.53
N ASP A 581 -30.12 2.06 -8.65
CA ASP A 581 -30.13 3.47 -9.02
C ASP A 581 -28.96 3.84 -9.93
N ASN A 582 -27.73 3.41 -9.59
CA ASN A 582 -26.55 3.79 -10.35
C ASN A 582 -26.50 3.12 -11.73
N ILE A 583 -26.85 1.84 -11.82
CA ILE A 583 -26.91 1.15 -13.12
C ILE A 583 -28.04 1.72 -13.98
N SER A 584 -29.19 2.08 -13.38
CA SER A 584 -30.27 2.78 -14.10
C SER A 584 -29.81 4.11 -14.68
N LYS A 585 -29.08 4.93 -13.90
CA LYS A 585 -28.53 6.22 -14.35
C LYS A 585 -27.53 6.03 -15.49
N ASP A 586 -26.65 5.04 -15.41
CA ASP A 586 -25.66 4.80 -16.47
C ASP A 586 -26.30 4.21 -17.73
N ALA A 587 -27.32 3.37 -17.61
CA ALA A 587 -28.06 2.84 -18.75
C ALA A 587 -28.89 3.94 -19.45
N THR A 588 -29.56 4.81 -18.69
CA THR A 588 -30.31 5.95 -19.24
C THR A 588 -29.39 6.94 -19.96
N ARG A 589 -28.20 7.24 -19.42
CA ARG A 589 -27.17 8.05 -20.12
C ARG A 589 -26.79 7.49 -21.47
N LYS A 590 -26.82 6.16 -21.63
CA LYS A 590 -26.52 5.46 -22.89
C LYS A 590 -27.76 5.12 -23.73
N ASN A 591 -28.95 5.55 -23.32
CA ASN A 591 -30.23 5.19 -23.94
C ASN A 591 -30.48 3.67 -24.04
N ILE A 592 -29.98 2.90 -23.07
CA ILE A 592 -30.22 1.45 -22.99
C ILE A 592 -31.45 1.20 -22.11
N LYS A 593 -32.44 0.48 -22.66
CA LYS A 593 -33.60 0.03 -21.90
C LYS A 593 -33.25 -1.21 -21.09
N LEU A 594 -33.46 -1.13 -19.78
CA LEU A 594 -33.25 -2.23 -18.84
C LEU A 594 -34.60 -2.71 -18.30
N ASP A 595 -34.76 -4.02 -18.22
CA ASP A 595 -35.79 -4.66 -17.41
C ASP A 595 -35.16 -5.10 -16.09
N MET A 596 -35.77 -4.68 -14.97
CA MET A 596 -35.23 -4.86 -13.62
C MET A 596 -36.25 -5.57 -12.76
N SER A 597 -35.85 -6.70 -12.18
CA SER A 597 -36.65 -7.37 -11.14
C SER A 597 -35.81 -7.54 -9.88
N TYR A 598 -36.43 -7.32 -8.72
CA TYR A 598 -35.77 -7.45 -7.43
C TYR A 598 -36.73 -8.03 -6.40
N GLU A 599 -36.18 -8.79 -5.45
CA GLU A 599 -36.90 -9.34 -4.31
C GLU A 599 -36.06 -9.12 -3.07
N VAL A 600 -36.69 -8.62 -2.00
CA VAL A 600 -36.02 -8.29 -0.74
C VAL A 600 -36.67 -9.10 0.39
N SER A 601 -35.86 -9.90 1.07
CA SER A 601 -36.27 -10.73 2.21
C SER A 601 -36.31 -9.91 3.50
N GLU A 602 -37.38 -10.08 4.28
CA GLU A 602 -37.52 -9.51 5.64
C GLU A 602 -36.48 -10.10 6.60
N ASN A 603 -36.10 -11.35 6.40
CA ASN A 603 -35.06 -11.99 7.21
C ASN A 603 -33.68 -11.36 6.96
N SER A 604 -33.36 -10.97 5.72
CA SER A 604 -32.12 -10.22 5.42
C SER A 604 -32.10 -8.86 6.14
N LEU A 605 -33.26 -8.17 6.23
CA LEU A 605 -33.37 -6.91 6.97
C LEU A 605 -33.09 -7.10 8.47
N ILE A 606 -33.70 -8.11 9.09
CA ILE A 606 -33.52 -8.40 10.52
C ILE A 606 -32.04 -8.68 10.82
N LEU A 607 -31.39 -9.54 10.03
CA LEU A 607 -29.96 -9.85 10.19
C LEU A 607 -29.08 -8.60 10.06
N MET A 608 -29.42 -7.70 9.13
CA MET A 608 -28.69 -6.45 8.94
C MET A 608 -28.86 -5.50 10.14
N ILE A 609 -30.08 -5.34 10.64
CA ILE A 609 -30.39 -4.52 11.82
C ILE A 609 -29.64 -5.07 13.04
N GLU A 610 -29.73 -6.38 13.32
CA GLU A 610 -29.06 -7.01 14.45
C GLU A 610 -27.54 -6.83 14.40
N ALA A 611 -26.94 -6.99 13.21
CA ALA A 611 -25.50 -6.80 13.01
C ALA A 611 -25.06 -5.36 13.30
N ILE A 612 -25.81 -4.36 12.84
CA ILE A 612 -25.53 -2.94 13.09
C ILE A 612 -25.76 -2.60 14.57
N VAL A 613 -26.87 -3.05 15.16
CA VAL A 613 -27.23 -2.78 16.56
C VAL A 613 -26.21 -3.36 17.52
N SER A 614 -25.75 -4.58 17.30
CA SER A 614 -24.69 -5.20 18.11
C SER A 614 -23.42 -4.34 18.15
N LYS A 615 -23.01 -3.82 17.00
CA LYS A 615 -21.84 -2.94 16.86
C LYS A 615 -22.08 -1.57 17.52
N LEU A 616 -23.26 -0.97 17.35
CA LEU A 616 -23.64 0.30 17.98
C LEU A 616 -23.72 0.23 19.51
N LYS A 617 -24.27 -0.85 20.07
CA LYS A 617 -24.37 -1.04 21.53
C LYS A 617 -23.00 -0.97 22.19
N LEU A 618 -22.00 -1.64 21.59
CA LEU A 618 -20.62 -1.61 22.08
C LEU A 618 -20.04 -0.18 22.04
N ASP A 619 -20.22 0.53 20.93
CA ASP A 619 -19.70 1.89 20.76
C ASP A 619 -20.35 2.89 21.75
N ILE A 620 -21.67 2.80 21.97
CA ILE A 620 -22.39 3.64 22.94
C ILE A 620 -21.94 3.36 24.39
N ILE A 621 -21.73 2.09 24.75
CA ILE A 621 -21.24 1.71 26.08
C ILE A 621 -19.83 2.29 26.30
N ASN A 622 -18.95 2.20 25.29
CA ASN A 622 -17.59 2.73 25.38
C ASN A 622 -17.58 4.26 25.50
N ASP A 623 -18.42 4.98 24.75
CA ASP A 623 -18.57 6.43 24.87
C ASP A 623 -19.06 6.85 26.27
N LYS A 624 -20.06 6.14 26.81
CA LYS A 624 -20.55 6.36 28.19
C LYS A 624 -19.44 6.13 29.23
N LYS A 625 -18.64 5.07 29.07
CA LYS A 625 -17.50 4.77 29.96
C LYS A 625 -16.44 5.88 29.92
N LEU A 626 -16.11 6.40 28.74
CA LEU A 626 -15.15 7.52 28.61
C LEU A 626 -15.65 8.80 29.28
N LYS A 627 -16.91 9.17 29.06
CA LYS A 627 -17.55 10.32 29.73
C LYS A 627 -17.53 10.16 31.26
N LEU A 628 -17.78 8.95 31.75
CA LEU A 628 -17.68 8.61 33.17
C LEU A 628 -16.24 8.76 33.69
N ILE A 629 -15.24 8.26 32.95
CA ILE A 629 -13.82 8.39 33.34
C ILE A 629 -13.42 9.86 33.46
N ASP A 630 -13.80 10.70 32.49
CA ASP A 630 -13.48 12.14 32.53
C ASP A 630 -14.15 12.83 33.73
N ALA A 631 -15.41 12.47 34.05
CA ALA A 631 -16.09 12.97 35.24
C ALA A 631 -15.46 12.49 36.56
N ILE A 632 -15.06 11.21 36.64
CA ILE A 632 -14.37 10.64 37.79
C ILE A 632 -13.01 11.30 37.99
N LYS A 633 -12.28 11.60 36.91
CA LYS A 633 -11.01 12.33 36.99
C LYS A 633 -11.18 13.71 37.60
N GLN A 634 -12.20 14.45 37.18
CA GLN A 634 -12.53 15.75 37.76
C GLN A 634 -12.83 15.65 39.26
N LEU A 635 -13.50 14.59 39.70
CA LEU A 635 -13.77 14.32 41.13
C LEU A 635 -12.51 13.94 41.92
N SER A 636 -11.56 13.23 41.29
CA SER A 636 -10.34 12.72 41.93
C SER A 636 -9.21 13.74 42.11
N VAL A 637 -9.35 14.97 41.59
CA VAL A 637 -8.34 16.05 41.74
C VAL A 637 -8.19 16.52 43.19
N ASN A 638 -9.16 16.23 44.07
CA ASN A 638 -9.04 16.49 45.51
C ASN A 638 -8.23 15.37 46.20
N SER A 639 -6.92 15.57 46.27
CA SER A 639 -5.89 14.58 46.66
C SER A 639 -5.93 14.07 48.11
N SER A 640 -6.92 14.44 48.93
CA SER A 640 -6.97 14.05 50.35
C SER A 640 -7.91 12.89 50.68
N THR A 641 -8.72 12.41 49.74
CA THR A 641 -9.73 11.33 49.99
C THR A 641 -9.86 10.28 48.87
N ALA A 642 -9.06 10.38 47.81
CA ALA A 642 -9.27 9.65 46.55
C ALA A 642 -9.23 8.10 46.65
N GLY A 643 -8.65 7.53 47.71
CA GLY A 643 -8.56 6.07 47.90
C GLY A 643 -9.76 5.42 48.61
N GLU A 644 -10.51 6.16 49.44
CA GLU A 644 -11.54 5.59 50.32
C GLU A 644 -12.97 5.81 49.80
N SER A 645 -13.18 6.73 48.86
CA SER A 645 -14.52 7.15 48.40
C SER A 645 -14.99 6.50 47.08
N LEU A 646 -14.10 5.79 46.36
CA LEU A 646 -14.39 5.23 45.05
C LEU A 646 -14.51 3.71 45.10
N THR A 647 -15.59 3.19 44.51
CA THR A 647 -15.80 1.75 44.33
C THR A 647 -14.72 1.14 43.44
N LYS A 648 -14.39 -0.13 43.69
CA LYS A 648 -13.38 -0.89 42.91
C LYS A 648 -13.66 -0.87 41.40
N GLU A 649 -14.93 -0.82 40.99
CA GLU A 649 -15.34 -0.72 39.57
C GLU A 649 -14.89 0.58 38.89
N TYR A 650 -14.86 1.71 39.61
CA TYR A 650 -14.38 2.97 39.05
C TYR A 650 -12.86 3.01 39.00
N LEU A 651 -12.18 2.41 39.97
CA LEU A 651 -10.72 2.26 39.94
C LEU A 651 -10.25 1.39 38.78
N THR A 652 -10.96 0.30 38.46
CA THR A 652 -10.67 -0.54 37.29
C THR A 652 -11.01 0.14 35.96
N LEU A 653 -12.02 1.01 35.92
CA LEU A 653 -12.30 1.84 34.75
C LEU A 653 -11.20 2.88 34.48
N ILE A 654 -10.65 3.50 35.53
CA ILE A 654 -9.51 4.42 35.41
C ILE A 654 -8.26 3.67 34.92
N SER A 655 -7.99 2.46 35.42
CA SER A 655 -6.83 1.68 34.95
C SER A 655 -6.93 1.29 33.47
N ASN A 656 -8.15 1.06 32.97
CA ASN A 656 -8.41 0.66 31.59
C ASN A 656 -8.60 1.85 30.63
N GLU A 657 -8.47 3.08 31.11
CA GLU A 657 -8.67 4.30 30.31
C GLU A 657 -7.76 4.34 29.08
N ASN A 658 -6.49 4.00 29.24
CA ASN A 658 -5.52 4.08 28.14
C ASN A 658 -5.91 3.15 26.99
N GLU A 659 -6.43 1.96 27.30
CA GLU A 659 -6.92 1.00 26.31
C GLU A 659 -8.19 1.51 25.62
N LEU A 660 -9.16 2.03 26.38
CA LEU A 660 -10.40 2.60 25.83
C LEU A 660 -10.14 3.83 24.95
N LYS A 661 -9.21 4.71 25.36
CA LYS A 661 -8.80 5.87 24.55
C LYS A 661 -8.04 5.44 23.30
N LEU A 662 -7.22 4.39 23.38
CA LEU A 662 -6.56 3.81 22.21
C LEU A 662 -7.56 3.19 21.23
N ASP A 663 -8.61 2.55 21.70
CA ASP A 663 -9.64 1.95 20.85
C ASP A 663 -10.53 3.00 20.17
N VAL A 664 -10.93 4.05 20.90
CA VAL A 664 -11.75 5.12 20.33
C VAL A 664 -10.94 6.01 19.38
N SER A 665 -9.69 6.30 19.69
CA SER A 665 -8.79 7.03 18.77
C SER A 665 -8.47 6.24 17.50
N GLN A 666 -8.49 4.91 17.56
CA GLN A 666 -8.34 4.05 16.37
C GLN A 666 -9.55 4.10 15.46
N ARG A 667 -10.75 4.21 16.01
CA ARG A 667 -12.02 4.16 15.27
C ARG A 667 -12.81 5.48 15.38
N PRO A 668 -12.24 6.61 14.92
CA PRO A 668 -12.93 7.89 14.97
C PRO A 668 -14.23 7.81 14.14
N PHE A 669 -15.29 8.48 14.63
CA PHE A 669 -16.57 8.61 13.94
C PHE A 669 -17.25 7.29 13.53
N ARG A 670 -16.87 6.13 14.10
CA ARG A 670 -17.49 4.83 13.79
C ARG A 670 -18.98 4.81 14.14
N MET A 671 -19.34 5.34 15.30
CA MET A 671 -20.74 5.45 15.72
C MET A 671 -21.57 6.27 14.73
N GLN A 672 -21.09 7.45 14.32
CA GLN A 672 -21.79 8.30 13.33
C GLN A 672 -21.98 7.59 11.99
N ARG A 673 -20.99 6.81 11.55
CA ARG A 673 -21.07 6.00 10.33
C ARG A 673 -22.14 4.92 10.43
N LEU A 674 -22.16 4.15 11.52
CA LEU A 674 -23.17 3.11 11.75
C LEU A 674 -24.59 3.69 11.84
N GLN A 675 -24.75 4.84 12.49
CA GLN A 675 -26.03 5.56 12.53
C GLN A 675 -26.47 6.00 11.13
N ALA A 676 -25.56 6.55 10.32
CA ALA A 676 -25.88 6.93 8.94
C ALA A 676 -26.28 5.73 8.06
N ILE A 677 -25.62 4.58 8.24
CA ILE A 677 -25.98 3.35 7.53
C ILE A 677 -27.36 2.86 7.93
N MET A 678 -27.72 2.92 9.22
CA MET A 678 -29.07 2.55 9.66
C MET A 678 -30.14 3.47 9.07
N LEU A 679 -29.87 4.78 9.02
CA LEU A 679 -30.79 5.75 8.39
C LEU A 679 -30.95 5.47 6.88
N ALA A 680 -29.85 5.18 6.18
CA ALA A 680 -29.91 4.82 4.76
C ALA A 680 -30.67 3.50 4.52
N LEU A 681 -30.45 2.49 5.37
CA LEU A 681 -31.19 1.23 5.34
C LEU A 681 -32.70 1.45 5.51
N PHE A 682 -33.10 2.33 6.43
CA PHE A 682 -34.49 2.70 6.64
C PHE A 682 -35.11 3.34 5.38
N ASP A 683 -34.42 4.33 4.79
CA ASP A 683 -34.88 5.00 3.58
C ASP A 683 -35.00 4.01 2.40
N ASP A 684 -33.99 3.17 2.21
CA ASP A 684 -33.93 2.20 1.10
C ASP A 684 -34.96 1.09 1.22
N TRP A 685 -35.25 0.61 2.44
CA TRP A 685 -36.29 -0.38 2.68
C TRP A 685 -37.67 0.12 2.24
N HIS A 686 -38.05 1.31 2.70
CA HIS A 686 -39.34 1.92 2.35
C HIS A 686 -39.43 2.20 0.85
N LYS A 687 -38.34 2.68 0.25
CA LYS A 687 -38.25 2.93 -1.19
C LYS A 687 -38.41 1.65 -2.02
N LEU A 688 -37.79 0.54 -1.62
CA LEU A 688 -37.87 -0.73 -2.36
C LEU A 688 -39.23 -1.42 -2.23
N LYS A 689 -39.88 -1.33 -1.06
CA LYS A 689 -41.26 -1.83 -0.84
C LYS A 689 -42.34 -0.91 -1.42
N GLY A 690 -41.99 0.31 -1.82
CA GLY A 690 -42.95 1.30 -2.35
C GLY A 690 -43.88 1.89 -1.27
N LEU A 691 -43.43 1.89 -0.01
CA LEU A 691 -44.18 2.43 1.12
C LEU A 691 -43.89 3.92 1.27
N ASN A 692 -44.92 4.73 1.50
CA ASN A 692 -44.75 6.13 1.87
C ASN A 692 -44.35 6.22 3.35
N MET A 693 -43.19 6.82 3.64
CA MET A 693 -42.74 7.04 5.02
C MET A 693 -43.73 7.93 5.78
N LYS A 694 -44.01 7.57 7.03
CA LYS A 694 -44.77 8.43 7.95
C LYS A 694 -43.98 9.72 8.21
N PRO A 695 -44.63 10.89 8.31
CA PRO A 695 -43.96 12.10 8.74
C PRO A 695 -43.34 11.88 10.13
N ASN A 696 -42.09 12.31 10.31
CA ASN A 696 -41.28 12.21 11.54
C ASN A 696 -40.64 10.85 11.87
N SER A 697 -40.97 9.76 11.18
CA SER A 697 -40.40 8.43 11.51
C SER A 697 -38.86 8.37 11.38
N ARG A 698 -38.29 9.18 10.49
CA ARG A 698 -36.84 9.35 10.33
C ARG A 698 -36.20 10.08 11.50
N GLU A 699 -36.88 11.09 12.04
CA GLU A 699 -36.41 11.86 13.19
C GLU A 699 -36.48 11.01 14.46
N ASP A 700 -37.59 10.28 14.64
CA ASP A 700 -37.77 9.32 15.74
C ASP A 700 -36.67 8.24 15.74
N LEU A 701 -36.32 7.72 14.55
CA LEU A 701 -35.21 6.77 14.39
C LEU A 701 -33.87 7.41 14.75
N GLN A 702 -33.64 8.66 14.34
CA GLN A 702 -32.42 9.39 14.66
C GLN A 702 -32.26 9.63 16.16
N GLU A 703 -33.35 9.90 16.89
CA GLU A 703 -33.35 9.99 18.36
C GLU A 703 -33.11 8.62 19.02
N ALA A 704 -33.79 7.58 18.55
CA ALA A 704 -33.63 6.22 19.07
C ALA A 704 -32.19 5.71 18.94
N LEU A 705 -31.50 6.07 17.86
CA LEU A 705 -30.10 5.71 17.61
C LEU A 705 -29.08 6.34 18.57
N GLN A 706 -29.51 7.30 19.41
CA GLN A 706 -28.66 7.92 20.44
C GLN A 706 -28.72 7.19 21.78
N THR A 707 -29.73 6.34 22.01
CA THR A 707 -30.01 5.74 23.32
C THR A 707 -29.97 4.22 23.28
N SER A 708 -29.12 3.59 24.11
CA SER A 708 -28.95 2.13 24.15
C SER A 708 -30.24 1.32 24.35
N ASN A 709 -31.21 1.87 25.10
CA ASN A 709 -32.43 1.18 25.47
C ASN A 709 -33.48 1.16 24.33
N ALA A 710 -33.38 2.11 23.38
CA ALA A 710 -34.29 2.18 22.23
C ALA A 710 -33.81 1.31 21.04
N LEU A 711 -32.61 0.75 21.13
CA LEU A 711 -32.06 -0.10 20.07
C LEU A 711 -32.78 -1.46 19.97
N ASP A 712 -33.37 -1.95 21.07
CA ASP A 712 -34.13 -3.20 21.08
C ASP A 712 -35.51 -3.06 20.40
N SER A 713 -36.05 -1.84 20.33
CA SER A 713 -37.29 -1.51 19.62
C SER A 713 -37.09 -1.07 18.16
N LEU A 714 -35.87 -1.16 17.62
CA LEU A 714 -35.58 -0.74 16.25
C LEU A 714 -36.30 -1.59 15.20
N ILE A 715 -36.42 -2.89 15.44
CA ILE A 715 -37.09 -3.80 14.49
C ILE A 715 -38.55 -3.39 14.31
N SER A 716 -39.25 -3.03 15.40
CA SER A 716 -40.65 -2.60 15.32
C SER A 716 -40.84 -1.25 14.60
N MET A 717 -39.80 -0.41 14.54
CA MET A 717 -39.86 0.86 13.79
C MET A 717 -39.80 0.67 12.27
N PHE A 718 -39.33 -0.49 11.78
CA PHE A 718 -39.34 -0.85 10.35
C PHE A 718 -40.69 -1.44 9.89
N GLU A 719 -41.73 -1.37 10.73
CA GLU A 719 -43.06 -1.95 10.50
C GLU A 719 -43.04 -3.48 10.27
N LEU A 720 -42.09 -4.16 10.92
CA LEU A 720 -41.99 -5.62 10.97
C LEU A 720 -42.76 -6.23 12.14
#